data_AF-A0A924ZJR1-F1
#
_entry.id   AF-A0A924ZJR1-F1
#
_cell.length_a   1.000
_cell.length_b   1.000
_cell.length_c   1.000
_cell.angle_alpha   90.00
_cell.angle_beta   90.00
_cell.angle_gamma   90.00
#
_symmetry.space_group_name_H-M   'P 1'
#
loop_
_entity.id
_entity.type
_entity.pdbx_description
1 polymer ?
#
loop_
_entity_poly.entity_id
_entity_poly.type
_entity_poly.pdbx_seq_one_letter_code
_entity_poly.pdbx_strand_id
1 'polypeptide(L)'
;MKFNFLCISLCLVISGCGGTLAPTHPHEGPVAAPVVINPTAIETENDLKIKSELRTAANQQDTHAILASADGLFFNLPLWQNEKVIQSDDFKKFIHAVMSAVIAVEGSKPTALTDLKFWLRFATLIDQQCDEDLKNCTIVNLLKTSPQSAEAVRQLANKQTDIEKKYKYLFISLDLQNNSFPAETVDLFLAQAKQYRNKVIDDIEVLKKASHAVEFEKKQAVLAKINGTLSLIISLVQEGKLKTANTDWIRDLNLTASFREGDIQLAAEYTLYEKGTKTLTPEFKKEIISFQAQAGSISQKRQTIETTNPRSLTEFSMKPVVLDEYFYVVDQVYTSRWSIRQADVFVKTAGLSVTTLAKVAQNYLLTDVVYTMTIAQNELKLFVQEYTSVSPENIFIAARKTLSRSAVEARALPAKAQKLSQLISLIAGNNSIEASQFSAQANSIQKTIKIAITYPYTLILLYLAQRMGASADTQISVINFSGQGKPKMKQFVKFLFLGNWPPTLDFTDDLVPLTSFEIIEAIEISAKNHLYENLGLSLDEILVTLYELLSQAKLQRLADDQSNLEEKYTSSEWISLQQLSHSYKLNNPLKRTIGFAELYYSPTLGNASLRLKETFGGFSGRIVDNVYLKEYGYFTVSNRMSDQLEWIRSDFFNSIIYFDSIQKIVLESSGQALPKLKARVEATKEKVKLFLETLVQRDKEFDQSYFTLVNQERKMIVQIINYEKAYWKLAHQQIKNLRAKTASTPLSALALGITLPEGIEFRTQISADGAMSYGVDFFIRVKAYLQHGLPAAGLPPIQPQLNVAWTPGLDLQPIYQNSKTQLIPYSDDAEEFSTAGLRASNIAGRDPQAYWFTLSYMNVYSFRDYYDAKSTMYRMSPLAKKILGLDTLVTLDQLLQVPLKVIPYVSIINEEKAAMRLLGISTRYSLDSLRDYNLYYDATNENAAPLYDYILNQLQLKWMGTFGHADQWEDVKAGNARGRPEELLPIPVLADRLNKYINDRKDNFLIANLKTPAVIVGEYKETVRKDLQLLAQARDAIAIKATQPLPVKTVSYTTQENMPLSYVSSAAIEDVQRFINSFHQKTDGKFK
;
A
#
# COMPACT_ATOMS: atom_id res chain seq x y z
N MET A 1 17.06 24.49 56.85
CA MET A 1 17.65 23.80 58.01
C MET A 1 19.14 23.67 57.74
N LYS A 2 19.96 24.18 58.66
CA LYS A 2 21.43 24.34 58.58
C LYS A 2 22.16 23.00 58.77
N PHE A 3 23.31 22.79 58.12
CA PHE A 3 24.64 22.59 58.74
C PHE A 3 25.67 21.95 57.77
N ASN A 4 26.50 22.80 57.16
CA ASN A 4 27.97 22.89 57.25
C ASN A 4 28.89 21.70 57.64
N PHE A 5 30.03 21.67 56.91
CA PHE A 5 31.44 21.32 57.26
C PHE A 5 32.08 19.96 56.83
N LEU A 6 32.86 20.03 55.74
CA LEU A 6 34.33 19.88 55.59
C LEU A 6 35.15 18.71 56.23
N CYS A 7 36.13 18.27 55.41
CA CYS A 7 37.51 17.81 55.71
C CYS A 7 37.87 16.30 55.79
N ILE A 8 38.42 15.81 54.67
CA ILE A 8 39.81 15.32 54.43
C ILE A 8 40.52 14.53 55.54
N SER A 9 40.97 13.33 55.17
CA SER A 9 42.02 12.53 55.83
C SER A 9 43.44 12.99 55.43
N LEU A 10 44.42 12.91 56.34
CA LEU A 10 45.58 11.98 56.33
C LEU A 10 46.86 12.57 57.01
N CYS A 11 47.58 11.67 57.73
CA CYS A 11 49.01 11.68 58.11
C CYS A 11 49.47 12.72 59.17
N LEU A 12 50.41 12.45 60.09
CA LEU A 12 51.36 11.37 60.42
C LEU A 12 52.04 11.73 61.79
N VAL A 13 52.86 10.83 62.36
CA VAL A 13 54.08 11.07 63.21
C VAL A 13 54.06 10.73 64.73
N ILE A 14 54.76 9.62 65.05
CA ILE A 14 55.85 9.34 66.05
C ILE A 14 55.72 9.70 67.56
N SER A 15 55.96 8.68 68.43
CA SER A 15 56.95 8.59 69.56
C SER A 15 56.61 7.32 70.40
N GLY A 16 57.50 6.45 70.91
CA GLY A 16 58.83 6.58 71.53
C GLY A 16 58.70 6.38 73.06
N CYS A 17 58.93 5.18 73.63
CA CYS A 17 59.96 4.80 74.64
C CYS A 17 59.33 3.77 75.61
N GLY A 18 60.00 2.84 76.31
CA GLY A 18 61.39 2.45 76.45
C GLY A 18 61.56 1.46 77.65
N GLY A 19 62.72 0.78 77.72
CA GLY A 19 63.37 0.09 78.88
C GLY A 19 62.64 -1.08 79.59
N THR A 20 63.31 -2.00 80.30
CA THR A 20 64.74 -2.24 80.58
C THR A 20 64.89 -3.57 81.35
N LEU A 21 66.02 -4.27 81.13
CA LEU A 21 66.84 -5.04 82.09
C LEU A 21 66.25 -6.26 82.84
N ALA A 22 66.69 -7.46 82.43
CA ALA A 22 67.63 -8.40 83.11
C ALA A 22 67.60 -8.56 84.67
N PRO A 23 68.23 -9.58 85.32
CA PRO A 23 69.15 -10.60 84.76
C PRO A 23 69.17 -12.00 85.44
N THR A 24 70.14 -12.81 84.97
CA THR A 24 71.04 -13.77 85.67
C THR A 24 70.60 -15.16 86.15
N HIS A 25 71.11 -16.17 85.39
CA HIS A 25 72.03 -17.28 85.80
C HIS A 25 71.57 -18.38 86.82
N PRO A 26 72.28 -19.53 86.94
CA PRO A 26 72.66 -20.48 85.88
C PRO A 26 72.68 -21.99 86.34
N HIS A 27 73.04 -22.87 85.40
CA HIS A 27 73.90 -24.06 85.54
C HIS A 27 73.40 -25.45 86.02
N GLU A 28 73.98 -26.42 85.29
CA GLU A 28 74.35 -27.82 85.57
C GLU A 28 73.38 -28.95 85.20
N GLY A 29 73.94 -29.91 84.44
CA GLY A 29 73.28 -31.08 83.85
C GLY A 29 73.49 -32.38 84.67
N PRO A 30 73.98 -33.46 84.05
CA PRO A 30 73.14 -34.55 83.52
C PRO A 30 73.59 -35.95 83.99
N VAL A 31 72.83 -37.01 83.69
CA VAL A 31 73.39 -38.37 83.48
C VAL A 31 72.59 -39.11 82.39
N ALA A 32 73.32 -39.72 81.46
CA ALA A 32 72.84 -40.48 80.30
C ALA A 32 73.01 -42.00 80.48
N ALA A 33 72.27 -42.79 79.68
CA ALA A 33 72.66 -44.12 79.17
C ALA A 33 71.71 -44.51 78.00
N PRO A 34 72.01 -45.52 77.14
CA PRO A 34 72.86 -45.34 75.97
C PRO A 34 72.26 -45.91 74.65
N VAL A 35 73.10 -45.73 73.62
CA VAL A 35 72.97 -45.83 72.15
C VAL A 35 72.78 -47.26 71.59
N VAL A 36 72.12 -47.34 70.41
CA VAL A 36 72.40 -48.34 69.35
C VAL A 36 72.68 -47.60 68.03
N ILE A 37 73.72 -48.01 67.30
CA ILE A 37 74.31 -47.34 66.11
C ILE A 37 73.83 -47.99 64.80
N ASN A 38 73.63 -47.18 63.75
CA ASN A 38 73.84 -47.56 62.35
C ASN A 38 74.50 -46.36 61.59
N PRO A 39 75.30 -46.60 60.53
CA PRO A 39 76.47 -45.78 60.17
C PRO A 39 76.15 -44.59 59.25
N THR A 40 76.63 -43.39 59.60
CA THR A 40 76.80 -42.26 58.68
C THR A 40 78.22 -42.20 58.13
N ALA A 41 78.33 -41.92 56.83
CA ALA A 41 79.58 -41.54 56.18
C ALA A 41 80.16 -40.28 56.86
N ILE A 42 81.44 -40.34 57.22
CA ILE A 42 82.17 -39.26 57.90
C ILE A 42 82.01 -37.95 57.10
N GLU A 43 81.51 -36.89 57.74
CA GLU A 43 81.47 -35.54 57.19
C GLU A 43 82.90 -35.00 57.10
N THR A 44 83.27 -34.39 55.98
CA THR A 44 84.59 -33.76 55.86
C THR A 44 84.58 -32.41 56.58
N GLU A 45 85.75 -31.91 57.01
CA GLU A 45 85.88 -30.58 57.63
C GLU A 45 85.33 -29.46 56.72
N ASN A 46 85.43 -29.64 55.40
CA ASN A 46 84.85 -28.75 54.41
C ASN A 46 83.31 -28.78 54.42
N ASP A 47 82.68 -29.95 54.60
CA ASP A 47 81.22 -30.06 54.71
C ASP A 47 80.69 -29.33 55.96
N LEU A 48 81.40 -29.44 57.09
CA LEU A 48 81.07 -28.75 58.33
C LEU A 48 81.22 -27.23 58.21
N LYS A 49 82.30 -26.77 57.56
CA LYS A 49 82.54 -25.34 57.29
C LYS A 49 81.43 -24.75 56.42
N ILE A 50 81.09 -25.42 55.31
CA ILE A 50 80.02 -24.99 54.42
C ILE A 50 78.67 -24.96 55.15
N LYS A 51 78.33 -25.98 55.95
CA LYS A 51 77.09 -25.98 56.76
C LYS A 51 77.05 -24.83 57.76
N SER A 52 78.19 -24.47 58.38
CA SER A 52 78.30 -23.32 59.26
C SER A 52 78.08 -21.99 58.52
N GLU A 53 78.66 -21.83 57.33
CA GLU A 53 78.46 -20.66 56.48
C GLU A 53 77.00 -20.52 56.02
N LEU A 54 76.38 -21.62 55.57
CA LEU A 54 74.96 -21.68 55.22
C LEU A 54 74.06 -21.30 56.40
N ARG A 55 74.34 -21.85 57.60
CA ARG A 55 73.61 -21.52 58.84
C ARG A 55 73.76 -20.05 59.21
N THR A 56 74.96 -19.49 59.03
CA THR A 56 75.25 -18.07 59.35
C THR A 56 74.52 -17.14 58.39
N ALA A 57 74.47 -17.48 57.09
CA ALA A 57 73.72 -16.74 56.10
C ALA A 57 72.19 -16.87 56.31
N ALA A 58 71.70 -18.07 56.67
CA ALA A 58 70.29 -18.33 56.92
C ALA A 58 69.73 -17.63 58.17
N ASN A 59 70.57 -17.41 59.20
CA ASN A 59 70.16 -16.82 60.49
C ASN A 59 70.25 -15.28 60.52
N GLN A 60 70.63 -14.64 59.42
CA GLN A 60 70.56 -13.17 59.33
C GLN A 60 69.11 -12.71 59.47
N GLN A 61 68.87 -11.64 60.23
CA GLN A 61 67.52 -11.09 60.44
C GLN A 61 67.10 -10.09 59.36
N ASP A 62 68.07 -9.48 58.67
CA ASP A 62 67.83 -8.49 57.63
C ASP A 62 67.87 -9.12 56.24
N THR A 63 66.85 -8.80 55.43
CA THR A 63 66.66 -9.33 54.08
C THR A 63 67.86 -9.07 53.17
N HIS A 64 68.45 -7.86 53.22
CA HIS A 64 69.61 -7.51 52.40
C HIS A 64 70.87 -8.22 52.88
N ALA A 65 71.04 -8.39 54.19
CA ALA A 65 72.12 -9.17 54.78
C ALA A 65 72.03 -10.66 54.40
N ILE A 66 70.82 -11.24 54.34
CA ILE A 66 70.60 -12.61 53.84
C ILE A 66 71.08 -12.70 52.39
N LEU A 67 70.61 -11.82 51.49
CA LEU A 67 70.98 -11.88 50.07
C LEU A 67 72.48 -11.62 49.83
N ALA A 68 73.08 -10.67 50.55
CA ALA A 68 74.50 -10.34 50.42
C ALA A 68 75.40 -11.48 50.91
N SER A 69 75.06 -12.11 52.04
CA SER A 69 75.80 -13.28 52.55
C SER A 69 75.55 -14.54 51.72
N ALA A 70 74.36 -14.65 51.10
CA ALA A 70 74.01 -15.76 50.23
C ALA A 70 74.61 -15.67 48.82
N ASP A 71 74.97 -14.50 48.30
CA ASP A 71 75.40 -14.31 46.90
C ASP A 71 76.59 -15.20 46.50
N GLY A 72 77.54 -15.42 47.41
CA GLY A 72 78.67 -16.33 47.17
C GLY A 72 78.31 -17.81 47.29
N LEU A 73 77.33 -18.15 48.14
CA LEU A 73 76.97 -19.53 48.50
C LEU A 73 75.87 -20.10 47.59
N PHE A 74 74.84 -19.29 47.32
CA PHE A 74 73.67 -19.66 46.51
C PHE A 74 74.01 -19.82 45.04
N PHE A 75 74.99 -19.09 44.51
CA PHE A 75 75.39 -19.20 43.11
C PHE A 75 76.62 -20.10 42.88
N ASN A 76 77.11 -20.80 43.91
CA ASN A 76 78.25 -21.71 43.83
C ASN A 76 77.80 -23.11 43.39
N LEU A 77 77.69 -23.35 42.08
CA LEU A 77 77.20 -24.62 41.51
C LEU A 77 77.87 -25.90 42.07
N PRO A 78 79.20 -25.95 42.31
CA PRO A 78 79.82 -27.09 43.01
C PRO A 78 79.23 -27.41 44.38
N LEU A 79 78.78 -26.41 45.15
CA LEU A 79 78.09 -26.59 46.43
C LEU A 79 76.74 -27.30 46.25
N TRP A 80 76.04 -27.03 45.14
CA TRP A 80 74.79 -27.68 44.74
C TRP A 80 74.97 -29.10 44.17
N GLN A 81 76.21 -29.60 44.10
CA GLN A 81 76.51 -30.99 43.72
C GLN A 81 76.98 -31.84 44.91
N ASN A 82 77.18 -31.23 46.09
CA ASN A 82 77.56 -31.95 47.30
C ASN A 82 76.33 -32.49 48.03
N GLU A 83 75.98 -33.76 47.80
CA GLU A 83 74.80 -34.41 48.38
C GLU A 83 74.74 -34.31 49.92
N LYS A 84 75.89 -34.38 50.62
CA LYS A 84 75.94 -34.31 52.09
C LYS A 84 75.55 -32.93 52.62
N VAL A 85 75.87 -31.88 51.88
CA VAL A 85 75.51 -30.50 52.22
C VAL A 85 74.05 -30.25 51.84
N ILE A 86 73.61 -30.64 50.65
CA ILE A 86 72.26 -30.36 50.14
C ILE A 86 71.18 -31.08 50.96
N GLN A 87 71.45 -32.30 51.42
CA GLN A 87 70.51 -33.05 52.25
C GLN A 87 70.41 -32.52 53.69
N SER A 88 71.31 -31.63 54.11
CA SER A 88 71.34 -31.08 55.47
C SER A 88 70.22 -30.06 55.72
N ASP A 89 69.80 -29.98 56.98
CA ASP A 89 68.81 -28.97 57.40
C ASP A 89 69.32 -27.54 57.29
N ASP A 90 70.63 -27.32 57.42
CA ASP A 90 71.26 -26.01 57.25
C ASP A 90 71.10 -25.51 55.81
N PHE A 91 71.27 -26.40 54.81
CA PHE A 91 71.04 -26.04 53.41
C PHE A 91 69.55 -25.76 53.14
N LYS A 92 68.63 -26.57 53.65
CA LYS A 92 67.18 -26.32 53.48
C LYS A 92 66.76 -24.98 54.11
N LYS A 93 67.23 -24.69 55.32
CA LYS A 93 67.00 -23.40 56.01
C LYS A 93 67.61 -22.24 55.25
N PHE A 94 68.81 -22.43 54.68
CA PHE A 94 69.45 -21.43 53.83
C PHE A 94 68.64 -21.14 52.57
N ILE A 95 68.26 -22.16 51.79
CA ILE A 95 67.44 -21.96 50.59
C ILE A 95 66.09 -21.31 50.95
N HIS A 96 65.48 -21.71 52.08
CA HIS A 96 64.25 -21.10 52.55
C HIS A 96 64.44 -19.62 52.90
N ALA A 97 65.46 -19.27 53.68
CA ALA A 97 65.77 -17.88 54.05
C ALA A 97 66.08 -17.02 52.82
N VAL A 98 66.83 -17.56 51.85
CA VAL A 98 67.17 -16.86 50.61
C VAL A 98 65.92 -16.64 49.75
N MET A 99 65.06 -17.65 49.56
CA MET A 99 63.82 -17.48 48.78
C MET A 99 62.82 -16.54 49.48
N SER A 100 62.70 -16.62 50.82
CA SER A 100 61.97 -15.63 51.62
C SER A 100 62.48 -14.22 51.35
N ALA A 101 63.81 -14.07 51.36
CA ALA A 101 64.44 -12.77 51.19
C ALA A 101 64.25 -12.21 49.78
N VAL A 102 64.40 -13.06 48.76
CA VAL A 102 64.11 -12.72 47.35
C VAL A 102 62.69 -12.18 47.21
N ILE A 103 61.68 -12.89 47.74
CA ILE A 103 60.27 -12.47 47.74
C ILE A 103 60.07 -11.14 48.49
N ALA A 104 60.67 -11.00 49.67
CA ALA A 104 60.49 -9.84 50.53
C ALA A 104 61.09 -8.55 49.94
N VAL A 105 62.24 -8.63 49.27
CA VAL A 105 62.89 -7.51 48.57
C VAL A 105 62.06 -6.97 47.41
N GLU A 106 61.16 -7.76 46.84
CA GLU A 106 60.27 -7.29 45.76
C GLU A 106 59.06 -6.50 46.28
N GLY A 107 58.58 -6.81 47.48
CA GLY A 107 57.47 -6.08 48.12
C GLY A 107 57.86 -4.66 48.57
N SER A 108 59.15 -4.41 48.77
CA SER A 108 59.75 -3.09 49.03
C SER A 108 60.44 -2.58 47.76
N LYS A 109 60.45 -1.25 47.50
CA LYS A 109 61.25 -0.73 46.38
C LYS A 109 62.72 -1.11 46.63
N PRO A 110 63.40 -1.83 45.72
CA PRO A 110 64.78 -2.27 45.96
C PRO A 110 65.67 -1.04 46.05
N THR A 111 66.14 -0.72 47.26
CA THR A 111 66.95 0.46 47.55
C THR A 111 68.45 0.16 47.47
N ALA A 112 68.86 -1.11 47.44
CA ALA A 112 70.27 -1.51 47.40
C ALA A 112 70.66 -2.14 46.05
N LEU A 113 71.81 -1.74 45.48
CA LEU A 113 72.37 -2.27 44.23
C LEU A 113 72.59 -3.80 44.27
N THR A 114 72.84 -4.33 45.46
CA THR A 114 73.02 -5.75 45.77
C THR A 114 71.77 -6.58 45.50
N ASP A 115 70.58 -6.05 45.75
CA ASP A 115 69.30 -6.74 45.55
C ASP A 115 68.99 -6.98 44.08
N LEU A 116 69.16 -5.93 43.27
CA LEU A 116 68.96 -5.98 41.82
C LEU A 116 69.92 -6.97 41.17
N LYS A 117 71.19 -6.96 41.63
CA LYS A 117 72.23 -7.88 41.14
C LYS A 117 71.91 -9.33 41.50
N PHE A 118 71.43 -9.59 42.72
CA PHE A 118 71.02 -10.92 43.14
C PHE A 118 69.83 -11.43 42.32
N TRP A 119 68.79 -10.61 42.14
CA TRP A 119 67.62 -10.94 41.32
C TRP A 119 67.97 -11.26 39.86
N LEU A 120 68.85 -10.47 39.25
CA LEU A 120 69.34 -10.70 37.88
C LEU A 120 70.13 -12.01 37.78
N ARG A 121 71.01 -12.29 38.75
CA ARG A 121 71.75 -13.56 38.82
C ARG A 121 70.83 -14.74 39.05
N PHE A 122 69.77 -14.57 39.85
CA PHE A 122 68.75 -15.59 40.08
C PHE A 122 68.00 -15.94 38.80
N ALA A 123 67.51 -14.94 38.05
CA ALA A 123 66.89 -15.16 36.74
C ALA A 123 67.85 -15.85 35.75
N THR A 124 69.11 -15.40 35.72
CA THR A 124 70.16 -15.98 34.87
C THR A 124 70.46 -17.44 35.23
N LEU A 125 70.49 -17.77 36.52
CA LEU A 125 70.71 -19.12 37.02
C LEU A 125 69.57 -20.05 36.57
N ILE A 126 68.32 -19.60 36.67
CA ILE A 126 67.16 -20.36 36.16
C ILE A 126 67.26 -20.54 34.64
N ASP A 127 67.62 -19.48 33.90
CA ASP A 127 67.75 -19.55 32.44
C ASP A 127 68.86 -20.51 31.97
N GLN A 128 69.98 -20.58 32.71
CA GLN A 128 71.14 -21.42 32.37
C GLN A 128 71.01 -22.88 32.83
N GLN A 129 70.28 -23.13 33.91
CA GLN A 129 70.16 -24.47 34.53
C GLN A 129 68.84 -25.18 34.18
N CYS A 130 68.03 -24.57 33.31
CA CYS A 130 66.84 -25.15 32.72
C CYS A 130 66.81 -24.85 31.22
N ASP A 131 66.91 -25.89 30.40
CA ASP A 131 66.73 -25.77 28.95
C ASP A 131 65.30 -25.29 28.62
N GLU A 132 65.10 -24.72 27.43
CA GLU A 132 63.78 -24.21 26.95
C GLU A 132 62.66 -25.26 27.02
N ASP A 133 63.03 -26.54 26.92
CA ASP A 133 62.10 -27.69 26.95
C ASP A 133 61.85 -28.25 28.36
N LEU A 134 62.48 -27.69 29.40
CA LEU A 134 62.37 -28.10 30.81
C LEU A 134 62.73 -29.55 31.13
N LYS A 135 63.41 -30.25 30.20
CA LYS A 135 63.83 -31.65 30.37
C LYS A 135 65.08 -31.80 31.24
N ASN A 136 65.98 -30.80 31.23
CA ASN A 136 67.22 -30.78 32.02
C ASN A 136 67.22 -29.60 33.01
N CYS A 137 66.33 -29.66 33.99
CA CYS A 137 66.21 -28.66 35.05
C CYS A 137 66.86 -29.15 36.35
N THR A 138 68.19 -29.23 36.40
CA THR A 138 68.92 -29.74 37.58
C THR A 138 68.64 -28.91 38.84
N ILE A 139 68.45 -27.60 38.69
CA ILE A 139 68.19 -26.70 39.80
C ILE A 139 66.78 -26.83 40.39
N VAL A 140 65.80 -27.31 39.61
CA VAL A 140 64.40 -27.42 40.06
C VAL A 140 64.27 -28.43 41.19
N ASN A 141 64.92 -29.59 41.08
CA ASN A 141 64.89 -30.61 42.15
C ASN A 141 65.47 -30.08 43.47
N LEU A 142 66.41 -29.15 43.39
CA LEU A 142 67.07 -28.56 44.55
C LEU A 142 66.24 -27.41 45.13
N LEU A 143 65.62 -26.59 44.28
CA LEU A 143 64.71 -25.52 44.71
C LEU A 143 63.41 -26.07 45.35
N LYS A 144 63.01 -27.30 45.04
CA LYS A 144 61.88 -27.98 45.72
C LYS A 144 62.06 -28.10 47.24
N THR A 145 63.28 -27.93 47.77
CA THR A 145 63.52 -27.97 49.22
C THR A 145 62.95 -26.78 49.98
N SER A 146 62.53 -25.70 49.29
CA SER A 146 61.81 -24.58 49.89
C SER A 146 60.43 -24.38 49.23
N PRO A 147 59.34 -24.30 50.02
CA PRO A 147 58.00 -24.03 49.48
C PRO A 147 57.87 -22.64 48.84
N GLN A 148 58.79 -21.73 49.13
CA GLN A 148 58.78 -20.36 48.61
C GLN A 148 59.46 -20.23 47.23
N SER A 149 60.21 -21.23 46.78
CA SER A 149 60.90 -21.18 45.49
C SER A 149 59.95 -21.02 44.32
N ALA A 150 58.78 -21.65 44.37
CA ALA A 150 57.76 -21.53 43.33
C ALA A 150 57.21 -20.10 43.21
N GLU A 151 57.06 -19.40 44.34
CA GLU A 151 56.60 -18.02 44.41
C GLU A 151 57.67 -17.05 43.87
N ALA A 152 58.94 -17.24 44.23
CA ALA A 152 60.04 -16.46 43.68
C ALA A 152 60.15 -16.59 42.14
N VAL A 153 59.97 -17.81 41.61
CA VAL A 153 59.96 -18.04 40.14
C VAL A 153 58.70 -17.48 39.47
N ARG A 154 57.55 -17.49 40.14
CA ARG A 154 56.32 -16.87 39.64
C ARG A 154 56.48 -15.35 39.48
N GLN A 155 57.16 -14.70 40.43
CA GLN A 155 57.46 -13.26 40.34
C GLN A 155 58.37 -12.95 39.14
N LEU A 156 59.34 -13.83 38.82
CA LEU A 156 60.09 -13.73 37.56
C LEU A 156 59.17 -13.81 36.34
N ALA A 157 58.23 -14.76 36.31
CA ALA A 157 57.28 -14.90 35.21
C ALA A 157 56.42 -13.65 35.01
N ASN A 158 55.93 -13.05 36.10
CA ASN A 158 55.08 -11.86 36.05
C ASN A 158 55.82 -10.65 35.42
N LYS A 159 57.13 -10.53 35.67
CA LYS A 159 58.00 -9.47 35.15
C LYS A 159 58.44 -9.64 33.69
N GLN A 160 58.23 -10.80 33.08
CA GLN A 160 58.65 -11.02 31.69
C GLN A 160 57.67 -10.44 30.68
N THR A 161 58.23 -9.69 29.72
CA THR A 161 57.51 -9.21 28.53
C THR A 161 57.58 -10.20 27.38
N ASP A 162 58.63 -11.03 27.33
CA ASP A 162 58.74 -12.14 26.38
C ASP A 162 57.81 -13.29 26.79
N ILE A 163 56.88 -13.63 25.90
CA ILE A 163 55.88 -14.66 26.14
C ILE A 163 56.50 -16.05 26.32
N GLU A 164 57.59 -16.38 25.65
CA GLU A 164 58.22 -17.71 25.75
C GLU A 164 58.92 -17.87 27.10
N LYS A 165 59.69 -16.85 27.51
CA LYS A 165 60.33 -16.82 28.83
C LYS A 165 59.32 -16.77 29.96
N LYS A 166 58.24 -16.01 29.79
CA LYS A 166 57.12 -15.98 30.74
C LYS A 166 56.53 -17.38 30.94
N TYR A 167 56.23 -18.11 29.86
CA TYR A 167 55.70 -19.47 29.97
C TYR A 167 56.72 -20.47 30.51
N LYS A 168 58.01 -20.34 30.15
CA LYS A 168 59.09 -21.16 30.73
C LYS A 168 59.12 -21.05 32.25
N TYR A 169 59.10 -19.83 32.79
CA TYR A 169 59.06 -19.61 34.25
C TYR A 169 57.75 -20.06 34.89
N LEU A 170 56.60 -19.88 34.23
CA LEU A 170 55.34 -20.41 34.74
C LEU A 170 55.39 -21.94 34.87
N PHE A 171 55.86 -22.65 33.84
CA PHE A 171 56.01 -24.10 33.92
C PHE A 171 56.98 -24.55 35.02
N ILE A 172 58.09 -23.83 35.22
CA ILE A 172 59.04 -24.12 36.32
C ILE A 172 58.40 -23.89 37.68
N SER A 173 57.68 -22.78 37.86
CA SER A 173 56.93 -22.46 39.08
C SER A 173 55.92 -23.57 39.41
N LEU A 174 55.22 -24.07 38.39
CA LEU A 174 54.29 -25.19 38.51
C LEU A 174 54.99 -26.52 38.85
N ASP A 175 56.11 -26.83 38.19
CA ASP A 175 56.89 -28.05 38.44
C ASP A 175 57.50 -28.07 39.85
N LEU A 176 57.80 -26.91 40.45
CA LEU A 176 58.28 -26.75 41.83
C LEU A 176 57.20 -27.02 42.88
N GLN A 177 55.93 -26.84 42.54
CA GLN A 177 54.80 -26.88 43.47
C GLN A 177 54.19 -28.27 43.69
N ASN A 178 54.76 -29.32 43.08
CA ASN A 178 54.37 -30.74 43.28
C ASN A 178 52.85 -30.94 43.44
N ASN A 179 52.08 -30.43 42.46
CA ASN A 179 50.62 -30.56 42.29
C ASN A 179 49.69 -29.57 43.04
N SER A 180 50.21 -28.56 43.74
CA SER A 180 49.37 -27.47 44.29
C SER A 180 49.47 -26.20 43.45
N PHE A 181 48.38 -25.77 42.81
CA PHE A 181 48.35 -24.59 41.94
C PHE A 181 47.74 -23.39 42.69
N PRO A 182 48.50 -22.32 42.99
CA PRO A 182 47.94 -21.05 43.45
C PRO A 182 47.09 -20.44 42.35
N ALA A 183 45.92 -19.89 42.70
CA ALA A 183 45.00 -19.28 41.75
C ALA A 183 45.69 -18.21 40.87
N GLU A 184 46.54 -17.39 41.47
CA GLU A 184 47.28 -16.34 40.76
C GLU A 184 48.24 -16.90 39.69
N THR A 185 48.85 -18.07 39.92
CA THR A 185 49.69 -18.76 38.93
C THR A 185 48.85 -19.32 37.79
N VAL A 186 47.66 -19.83 38.10
CA VAL A 186 46.68 -20.30 37.10
C VAL A 186 46.18 -19.13 36.26
N ASP A 187 45.85 -18.00 36.88
CA ASP A 187 45.39 -16.80 36.20
C ASP A 187 46.46 -16.24 35.27
N LEU A 188 47.71 -16.15 35.73
CA LEU A 188 48.88 -15.79 34.92
C LEU A 188 49.09 -16.76 33.74
N PHE A 189 48.86 -18.07 33.97
CA PHE A 189 48.97 -19.09 32.93
C PHE A 189 47.85 -19.00 31.89
N LEU A 190 46.60 -18.70 32.29
CA LEU A 190 45.45 -18.61 31.41
C LEU A 190 45.42 -17.30 30.59
N ALA A 191 45.88 -16.19 31.18
CA ALA A 191 45.78 -14.85 30.59
C ALA A 191 46.41 -14.72 29.18
N GLN A 192 47.43 -15.51 28.86
CA GLN A 192 48.12 -15.47 27.56
C GLN A 192 48.16 -16.83 26.84
N ALA A 193 47.40 -17.82 27.33
CA ALA A 193 47.55 -19.23 26.91
C ALA A 193 47.23 -19.43 25.43
N LYS A 194 46.17 -18.76 24.96
CA LYS A 194 45.76 -18.78 23.55
C LYS A 194 46.84 -18.15 22.66
N GLN A 195 47.43 -17.03 23.08
CA GLN A 195 48.45 -16.34 22.30
C GLN A 195 49.72 -17.18 22.18
N TYR A 196 50.19 -17.78 23.27
CA TYR A 196 51.38 -18.63 23.23
C TYR A 196 51.12 -19.95 22.48
N ARG A 197 49.96 -20.59 22.68
CA ARG A 197 49.58 -21.81 21.96
C ARG A 197 49.53 -21.58 20.45
N ASN A 198 48.91 -20.49 19.99
CA ASN A 198 48.84 -20.17 18.57
C ASN A 198 50.23 -19.91 17.99
N LYS A 199 51.08 -19.14 18.70
CA LYS A 199 52.47 -18.93 18.28
C LYS A 199 53.24 -20.25 18.13
N VAL A 200 53.08 -21.19 19.08
CA VAL A 200 53.71 -22.52 19.00
C VAL A 200 53.15 -23.35 17.84
N ILE A 201 51.86 -23.27 17.53
CA ILE A 201 51.25 -23.95 16.38
C ILE A 201 51.78 -23.37 15.06
N ASP A 202 51.85 -22.05 14.95
CA ASP A 202 52.40 -21.35 13.79
C ASP A 202 53.87 -21.73 13.57
N ASP A 203 54.67 -21.76 14.65
CA ASP A 203 56.06 -22.24 14.63
C ASP A 203 56.13 -23.70 14.16
N ILE A 204 55.24 -24.58 14.62
CA ILE A 204 55.18 -25.99 14.20
C ILE A 204 54.87 -26.09 12.70
N GLU A 205 53.93 -25.30 12.17
CA GLU A 205 53.61 -25.32 10.73
C GLU A 205 54.78 -24.83 9.88
N VAL A 206 55.49 -23.79 10.34
CA VAL A 206 56.69 -23.26 9.68
C VAL A 206 57.82 -24.30 9.70
N LEU A 207 58.09 -24.90 10.86
CA LEU A 207 59.14 -25.91 11.04
C LEU A 207 58.84 -27.23 10.30
N LYS A 208 57.55 -27.61 10.19
CA LYS A 208 57.10 -28.76 9.40
C LYS A 208 57.35 -28.57 7.91
N LYS A 209 57.13 -27.35 7.39
CA LYS A 209 57.42 -26.99 5.99
C LYS A 209 58.92 -26.88 5.73
N ALA A 210 59.70 -26.45 6.72
CA ALA A 210 61.16 -26.33 6.61
C ALA A 210 61.93 -27.65 6.79
N SER A 211 61.26 -28.76 7.17
CA SER A 211 61.89 -30.08 7.44
C SER A 211 62.87 -30.13 8.62
N HIS A 212 62.72 -29.22 9.59
CA HIS A 212 63.54 -29.20 10.81
C HIS A 212 62.99 -30.19 11.86
N ALA A 213 63.23 -31.48 11.67
CA ALA A 213 62.62 -32.56 12.46
C ALA A 213 62.81 -32.41 13.98
N VAL A 214 64.02 -32.00 14.41
CA VAL A 214 64.34 -31.86 15.85
C VAL A 214 63.59 -30.69 16.49
N GLU A 215 63.51 -29.52 15.83
CA GLU A 215 62.80 -28.35 16.37
C GLU A 215 61.27 -28.51 16.28
N PHE A 216 60.80 -29.23 15.25
CA PHE A 216 59.41 -29.63 15.14
C PHE A 216 58.97 -30.53 16.30
N GLU A 217 59.73 -31.58 16.62
CA GLU A 217 59.46 -32.45 17.78
C GLU A 217 59.52 -31.68 19.11
N LYS A 218 60.45 -30.73 19.24
CA LYS A 218 60.56 -29.86 20.42
C LYS A 218 59.30 -29.01 20.63
N LYS A 219 58.85 -28.28 19.60
CA LYS A 219 57.63 -27.46 19.70
C LYS A 219 56.38 -28.31 19.89
N GLN A 220 56.33 -29.52 19.34
CA GLN A 220 55.27 -30.49 19.65
C GLN A 220 55.25 -30.92 21.12
N ALA A 221 56.42 -31.15 21.73
CA ALA A 221 56.51 -31.49 23.15
C ALA A 221 56.04 -30.33 24.05
N VAL A 222 56.38 -29.09 23.70
CA VAL A 222 55.87 -27.89 24.39
C VAL A 222 54.35 -27.80 24.27
N LEU A 223 53.79 -28.03 23.07
CA LEU A 223 52.34 -28.05 22.84
C LEU A 223 51.66 -29.17 23.66
N ALA A 224 52.27 -30.36 23.74
CA ALA A 224 51.79 -31.45 24.57
C ALA A 224 51.82 -31.10 26.06
N LYS A 225 52.86 -30.40 26.54
CA LYS A 225 52.96 -29.94 27.94
C LYS A 225 51.91 -28.86 28.23
N ILE A 226 51.68 -27.90 27.33
CA ILE A 226 50.58 -26.92 27.43
C ILE A 226 49.24 -27.65 27.59
N ASN A 227 48.95 -28.59 26.70
CA ASN A 227 47.68 -29.33 26.72
C ASN A 227 47.54 -30.23 27.96
N GLY A 228 48.64 -30.87 28.40
CA GLY A 228 48.69 -31.68 29.61
C GLY A 228 48.47 -30.87 30.88
N THR A 229 49.12 -29.71 31.00
CA THR A 229 48.94 -28.78 32.13
C THR A 229 47.54 -28.20 32.14
N LEU A 230 46.96 -27.84 30.99
CA LEU A 230 45.55 -27.43 30.89
C LEU A 230 44.61 -28.56 31.34
N SER A 231 44.87 -29.79 30.94
CA SER A 231 44.07 -30.96 31.33
C SER A 231 44.16 -31.23 32.84
N LEU A 232 45.34 -31.07 33.45
CA LEU A 232 45.56 -31.19 34.89
C LEU A 232 44.88 -30.05 35.68
N ILE A 233 44.94 -28.82 35.18
CA ILE A 233 44.20 -27.69 35.79
C ILE A 233 42.70 -27.98 35.73
N ILE A 234 42.19 -28.47 34.59
CA ILE A 234 40.79 -28.88 34.44
C ILE A 234 40.43 -30.00 35.43
N SER A 235 41.28 -31.01 35.61
CA SER A 235 41.01 -32.12 36.55
C SER A 235 41.07 -31.67 38.01
N LEU A 236 42.02 -30.80 38.38
CA LEU A 236 42.15 -30.27 39.76
C LEU A 236 41.02 -29.30 40.13
N VAL A 237 40.43 -28.62 39.15
CA VAL A 237 39.18 -27.87 39.29
C VAL A 237 38.01 -28.83 39.50
N GLN A 238 37.90 -29.89 38.70
CA GLN A 238 36.84 -30.90 38.84
C GLN A 238 36.89 -31.64 40.18
N GLU A 239 38.08 -31.83 40.76
CA GLU A 239 38.30 -32.44 42.08
C GLU A 239 38.08 -31.47 43.26
N GLY A 240 37.74 -30.19 43.01
CA GLY A 240 37.46 -29.20 44.06
C GLY A 240 38.68 -28.78 44.90
N LYS A 241 39.90 -29.12 44.45
CA LYS A 241 41.17 -28.79 45.13
C LYS A 241 41.70 -27.39 44.77
N LEU A 242 41.23 -26.82 43.67
CA LEU A 242 41.41 -25.41 43.27
C LEU A 242 40.17 -24.61 43.70
N LYS A 243 40.11 -24.17 44.97
CA LYS A 243 38.94 -23.46 45.52
C LYS A 243 38.72 -22.03 44.99
N THR A 244 39.57 -21.51 44.10
CA THR A 244 39.46 -20.13 43.59
C THR A 244 39.86 -19.92 42.12
N ALA A 245 40.06 -20.97 41.32
CA ALA A 245 39.87 -20.81 39.88
C ALA A 245 38.36 -20.89 39.66
N ASN A 246 37.71 -19.74 39.72
CA ASN A 246 36.27 -19.62 39.52
C ASN A 246 35.92 -20.27 38.17
N THR A 247 35.48 -21.53 38.12
CA THR A 247 34.79 -22.09 36.94
C THR A 247 33.28 -21.90 37.05
N ASP A 248 32.83 -21.27 38.14
CA ASP A 248 31.51 -20.69 38.19
C ASP A 248 31.39 -19.49 37.22
N TRP A 249 32.43 -18.90 36.59
CA TRP A 249 32.16 -17.91 35.52
C TRP A 249 31.62 -18.52 34.23
N ILE A 250 31.91 -19.81 33.95
CA ILE A 250 31.32 -20.55 32.82
C ILE A 250 29.92 -21.08 33.22
N ARG A 251 29.68 -21.29 34.52
CA ARG A 251 28.39 -21.75 35.10
C ARG A 251 27.42 -20.62 35.45
N ASP A 252 27.94 -19.44 35.78
CA ASP A 252 27.33 -18.14 36.01
C ASP A 252 27.41 -17.27 34.74
N LEU A 253 27.63 -17.90 33.58
CA LEU A 253 27.20 -17.39 32.27
C LEU A 253 25.66 -17.29 32.27
N ASN A 254 25.10 -16.47 33.16
CA ASN A 254 23.92 -15.68 32.86
C ASN A 254 24.33 -14.85 31.64
N LEU A 255 24.19 -15.43 30.45
CA LEU A 255 24.58 -14.94 29.13
C LEU A 255 23.89 -13.61 28.85
N THR A 256 24.37 -12.58 29.53
CA THR A 256 23.94 -11.20 29.50
C THR A 256 24.75 -10.48 28.42
N ALA A 257 24.28 -9.31 27.99
CA ALA A 257 24.87 -8.55 26.89
C ALA A 257 26.36 -8.13 27.09
N SER A 258 26.97 -8.40 28.25
CA SER A 258 28.31 -7.99 28.65
C SER A 258 29.46 -8.93 28.22
N PHE A 259 29.18 -10.11 27.63
CA PHE A 259 30.24 -11.06 27.27
C PHE A 259 31.07 -10.64 26.05
N ARG A 260 32.37 -10.98 26.05
CA ARG A 260 33.24 -10.80 24.88
C ARG A 260 32.99 -11.95 23.89
N GLU A 261 33.20 -11.70 22.60
CA GLU A 261 33.01 -12.70 21.53
C GLU A 261 33.79 -14.01 21.81
N GLY A 262 34.95 -13.93 22.47
CA GLY A 262 35.75 -15.08 22.86
C GLY A 262 35.12 -16.00 23.92
N ASP A 263 34.29 -15.46 24.81
CA ASP A 263 33.63 -16.25 25.87
C ASP A 263 32.50 -17.09 25.30
N ILE A 264 31.77 -16.55 24.33
CA ILE A 264 30.68 -17.23 23.62
C ILE A 264 31.22 -18.30 22.68
N GLN A 265 32.36 -18.05 22.04
CA GLN A 265 33.08 -19.07 21.27
C GLN A 265 33.45 -20.26 22.15
N LEU A 266 34.07 -20.01 23.32
CA LEU A 266 34.45 -21.06 24.25
C LEU A 266 33.23 -21.83 24.79
N ALA A 267 32.13 -21.14 25.11
CA ALA A 267 30.88 -21.81 25.50
C ALA A 267 30.36 -22.74 24.37
N ALA A 268 30.28 -22.25 23.14
CA ALA A 268 29.84 -23.05 22.00
C ALA A 268 30.72 -24.29 21.74
N GLU A 269 32.04 -24.16 21.90
CA GLU A 269 33.00 -25.27 21.68
C GLU A 269 32.96 -26.33 22.79
N TYR A 270 32.74 -25.93 24.05
CA TYR A 270 32.97 -26.81 25.21
C TYR A 270 31.72 -27.20 26.01
N THR A 271 30.59 -26.50 25.88
CA THR A 271 29.38 -26.77 26.69
C THR A 271 28.15 -27.15 25.87
N LEU A 272 28.16 -26.96 24.55
CA LEU A 272 26.97 -27.13 23.72
C LEU A 272 26.56 -28.60 23.57
N TYR A 273 27.50 -29.47 23.22
CA TYR A 273 27.23 -30.88 22.93
C TYR A 273 27.94 -31.82 23.91
N GLU A 274 27.28 -32.92 24.26
CA GLU A 274 27.95 -34.01 24.97
C GLU A 274 29.13 -34.51 24.12
N LYS A 275 30.29 -34.69 24.75
CA LYS A 275 31.56 -35.00 24.10
C LYS A 275 31.42 -36.15 23.09
N GLY A 276 31.67 -35.87 21.81
CA GLY A 276 31.62 -36.86 20.73
C GLY A 276 30.21 -37.15 20.16
N THR A 277 29.19 -36.40 20.58
CA THR A 277 27.82 -36.50 20.05
C THR A 277 27.34 -35.15 19.49
N LYS A 278 26.18 -35.13 18.83
CA LYS A 278 25.41 -33.90 18.52
C LYS A 278 24.23 -33.70 19.47
N THR A 279 24.27 -34.32 20.65
CA THR A 279 23.22 -34.19 21.65
C THR A 279 23.55 -33.03 22.57
N LEU A 280 22.61 -32.09 22.71
CA LEU A 280 22.76 -30.98 23.66
C LEU A 280 23.02 -31.50 25.07
N THR A 281 23.96 -30.89 25.78
CA THR A 281 24.27 -31.25 27.18
C THR A 281 23.02 -31.12 28.07
N PRO A 282 22.84 -31.99 29.07
CA PRO A 282 21.70 -31.90 30.00
C PRO A 282 21.59 -30.54 30.68
N GLU A 283 22.73 -29.94 31.01
CA GLU A 283 22.85 -28.62 31.63
C GLU A 283 22.34 -27.52 30.70
N PHE A 284 22.77 -27.51 29.43
CA PHE A 284 22.31 -26.54 28.44
C PHE A 284 20.81 -26.70 28.14
N LYS A 285 20.30 -27.94 28.06
CA LYS A 285 18.85 -28.19 27.97
C LYS A 285 18.09 -27.63 29.16
N LYS A 286 18.61 -27.83 30.38
CA LYS A 286 18.00 -27.29 31.61
C LYS A 286 17.98 -25.76 31.59
N GLU A 287 19.01 -25.13 31.03
CA GLU A 287 19.07 -23.68 30.87
C GLU A 287 18.03 -23.16 29.87
N ILE A 288 17.91 -23.77 28.68
CA ILE A 288 16.85 -23.45 27.71
C ILE A 288 15.47 -23.59 28.38
N ILE A 289 15.23 -24.69 29.09
CA ILE A 289 13.98 -24.92 29.83
C ILE A 289 13.74 -23.82 30.88
N SER A 290 14.79 -23.40 31.60
CA SER A 290 14.68 -22.35 32.62
C SER A 290 14.30 -21.00 32.01
N PHE A 291 14.84 -20.64 30.84
CA PHE A 291 14.44 -19.43 30.12
C PHE A 291 13.00 -19.51 29.64
N GLN A 292 12.58 -20.70 29.20
CA GLN A 292 11.20 -20.92 28.77
C GLN A 292 10.19 -20.96 29.91
N ALA A 293 10.63 -21.17 31.15
CA ALA A 293 9.79 -21.05 32.34
C ALA A 293 9.50 -19.59 32.74
N GLN A 294 10.24 -18.60 32.22
CA GLN A 294 10.09 -17.18 32.57
C GLN A 294 8.79 -16.58 32.02
N ALA A 295 8.26 -15.61 32.76
CA ALA A 295 7.09 -14.83 32.36
C ALA A 295 7.31 -14.15 30.99
N GLY A 296 6.40 -14.40 30.03
CA GLY A 296 6.48 -13.80 28.69
C GLY A 296 7.44 -14.50 27.73
N SER A 297 7.96 -15.67 28.08
CA SER A 297 8.72 -16.53 27.17
C SER A 297 7.87 -16.94 25.96
N ILE A 298 8.51 -17.30 24.85
CA ILE A 298 7.78 -17.76 23.66
C ILE A 298 7.01 -19.06 23.90
N SER A 299 7.49 -19.93 24.80
CA SER A 299 6.74 -21.11 25.23
C SER A 299 5.46 -20.74 25.98
N GLN A 300 5.51 -19.76 26.90
CA GLN A 300 4.30 -19.26 27.56
C GLN A 300 3.36 -18.52 26.60
N LYS A 301 3.90 -17.76 25.65
CA LYS A 301 3.12 -17.12 24.59
C LYS A 301 2.38 -18.16 23.76
N ARG A 302 3.08 -19.24 23.36
CA ARG A 302 2.47 -20.37 22.66
C ARG A 302 1.39 -21.05 23.50
N GLN A 303 1.66 -21.32 24.77
CA GLN A 303 0.68 -21.89 25.69
C GLN A 303 -0.55 -20.97 25.84
N THR A 304 -0.35 -19.66 25.82
CA THR A 304 -1.44 -18.67 25.80
C THR A 304 -2.28 -18.81 24.53
N ILE A 305 -1.66 -18.95 23.35
CA ILE A 305 -2.38 -19.23 22.10
C ILE A 305 -3.13 -20.56 22.20
N GLU A 306 -2.48 -21.63 22.67
CA GLU A 306 -3.09 -22.96 22.84
C GLU A 306 -4.31 -22.93 23.77
N THR A 307 -4.27 -22.12 24.83
CA THR A 307 -5.36 -22.04 25.81
C THR A 307 -6.47 -21.08 25.40
N THR A 308 -6.15 -19.96 24.74
CA THR A 308 -7.12 -18.89 24.46
C THR A 308 -7.60 -18.87 23.01
N ASN A 309 -6.79 -19.32 22.05
CA ASN A 309 -7.14 -19.43 20.63
C ASN A 309 -6.47 -20.65 19.96
N PRO A 310 -6.79 -21.88 20.39
CA PRO A 310 -6.12 -23.10 19.90
C PRO A 310 -6.23 -23.31 18.38
N ARG A 311 -7.31 -22.80 17.75
CA ARG A 311 -7.51 -22.93 16.30
C ARG A 311 -6.48 -22.15 15.48
N SER A 312 -5.94 -21.05 16.02
CA SER A 312 -4.85 -20.31 15.35
C SER A 312 -3.65 -21.21 15.00
N LEU A 313 -3.39 -22.25 15.80
CA LEU A 313 -2.28 -23.17 15.58
C LEU A 313 -2.44 -23.95 14.27
N THR A 314 -3.66 -24.43 13.99
CA THR A 314 -3.97 -25.17 12.76
C THR A 314 -4.10 -24.23 11.57
N GLU A 315 -4.83 -23.12 11.73
CA GLU A 315 -5.14 -22.18 10.64
C GLU A 315 -3.92 -21.45 10.07
N PHE A 316 -2.94 -21.15 10.93
CA PHE A 316 -1.66 -20.58 10.53
C PHE A 316 -0.54 -21.62 10.40
N SER A 317 -0.87 -22.92 10.48
CA SER A 317 0.08 -24.03 10.33
C SER A 317 1.32 -23.89 11.23
N MET A 318 1.10 -23.48 12.48
CA MET A 318 2.17 -23.19 13.43
C MET A 318 2.86 -24.47 13.88
N LYS A 319 4.18 -24.55 13.66
CA LYS A 319 4.96 -25.72 14.07
C LYS A 319 5.28 -25.67 15.56
N PRO A 320 5.36 -26.80 16.28
CA PRO A 320 5.86 -26.87 17.64
C PRO A 320 7.18 -26.11 17.81
N VAL A 321 7.33 -25.42 18.93
CA VAL A 321 8.62 -24.82 19.29
C VAL A 321 9.52 -25.95 19.75
N VAL A 322 10.57 -26.24 18.98
CA VAL A 322 11.60 -27.22 19.34
C VAL A 322 12.67 -26.47 20.12
N LEU A 323 12.91 -26.88 21.36
CA LEU A 323 13.87 -26.26 22.27
C LEU A 323 15.29 -26.78 22.00
N ASP A 324 15.85 -26.39 20.86
CA ASP A 324 17.18 -26.78 20.39
C ASP A 324 18.16 -25.59 20.35
N GLU A 325 19.38 -25.81 19.85
CA GLU A 325 20.41 -24.79 19.70
C GLU A 325 20.02 -23.67 18.73
N TYR A 326 19.24 -23.97 17.69
CA TYR A 326 18.76 -22.97 16.73
C TYR A 326 17.77 -22.03 17.40
N PHE A 327 16.83 -22.60 18.15
CA PHE A 327 15.87 -21.87 18.95
C PHE A 327 16.58 -20.95 19.95
N TYR A 328 17.58 -21.47 20.65
CA TYR A 328 18.33 -20.70 21.64
C TYR A 328 18.97 -19.46 21.02
N VAL A 329 19.68 -19.59 19.89
CA VAL A 329 20.28 -18.44 19.19
C VAL A 329 19.23 -17.40 18.80
N VAL A 330 18.11 -17.86 18.22
CA VAL A 330 17.00 -16.97 17.83
C VAL A 330 16.46 -16.23 19.05
N ASP A 331 16.19 -16.94 20.16
CA ASP A 331 15.65 -16.38 21.39
C ASP A 331 16.58 -15.31 22.00
N GLN A 332 17.90 -15.58 22.07
CA GLN A 332 18.87 -14.63 22.63
C GLN A 332 18.99 -13.34 21.80
N VAL A 333 18.96 -13.44 20.46
CA VAL A 333 19.00 -12.25 19.58
C VAL A 333 17.67 -11.51 19.61
N TYR A 334 16.55 -12.23 19.57
CA TYR A 334 15.21 -11.66 19.60
C TYR A 334 14.93 -10.88 20.88
N THR A 335 15.35 -11.43 22.03
CA THR A 335 15.26 -10.79 23.35
C THR A 335 16.37 -9.77 23.61
N SER A 336 17.26 -9.55 22.63
CA SER A 336 18.39 -8.60 22.71
C SER A 336 19.38 -8.89 23.85
N ARG A 337 19.45 -10.15 24.30
CA ARG A 337 20.45 -10.62 25.25
C ARG A 337 21.80 -10.80 24.57
N TRP A 338 21.81 -11.18 23.29
CA TRP A 338 23.00 -11.22 22.44
C TRP A 338 22.96 -10.14 21.37
N SER A 339 24.15 -9.59 21.08
CA SER A 339 24.40 -8.85 19.85
C SER A 339 24.46 -9.80 18.65
N ILE A 340 24.23 -9.26 17.45
CA ILE A 340 24.26 -10.03 16.20
C ILE A 340 25.63 -10.69 15.98
N ARG A 341 26.73 -10.02 16.37
CA ARG A 341 28.09 -10.58 16.24
C ARG A 341 28.32 -11.75 17.18
N GLN A 342 27.88 -11.64 18.42
CA GLN A 342 27.96 -12.73 19.40
C GLN A 342 27.21 -13.97 18.90
N ALA A 343 26.01 -13.78 18.35
CA ALA A 343 25.24 -14.86 17.74
C ALA A 343 25.90 -15.45 16.48
N ASP A 344 26.50 -14.63 15.61
CA ASP A 344 27.25 -15.09 14.44
C ASP A 344 28.45 -15.97 14.84
N VAL A 345 29.21 -15.53 15.85
CA VAL A 345 30.31 -16.32 16.42
C VAL A 345 29.79 -17.66 16.93
N PHE A 346 28.70 -17.67 17.69
CA PHE A 346 28.10 -18.91 18.19
C PHE A 346 27.66 -19.84 17.05
N VAL A 347 26.91 -19.33 16.07
CA VAL A 347 26.39 -20.10 14.93
C VAL A 347 27.52 -20.73 14.13
N LYS A 348 28.58 -19.97 13.83
CA LYS A 348 29.76 -20.46 13.10
C LYS A 348 30.50 -21.54 13.88
N THR A 349 30.68 -21.31 15.18
CA THR A 349 31.40 -22.21 16.07
C THR A 349 30.66 -23.53 16.30
N ALA A 350 29.34 -23.46 16.48
CA ALA A 350 28.46 -24.61 16.64
C ALA A 350 28.15 -25.33 15.31
N GLY A 351 28.52 -24.75 14.17
CA GLY A 351 28.28 -25.33 12.83
C GLY A 351 26.80 -25.40 12.45
N LEU A 352 26.01 -24.39 12.83
CA LEU A 352 24.57 -24.37 12.60
C LEU A 352 24.21 -24.02 11.15
N SER A 353 23.21 -24.72 10.61
CA SER A 353 22.69 -24.45 9.26
C SER A 353 21.85 -23.17 9.22
N VAL A 354 22.21 -22.24 8.33
CA VAL A 354 21.44 -21.02 8.05
C VAL A 354 19.99 -21.33 7.69
N THR A 355 19.75 -22.32 6.83
CA THR A 355 18.40 -22.65 6.36
C THR A 355 17.51 -23.13 7.51
N THR A 356 18.06 -23.89 8.45
CA THR A 356 17.33 -24.31 9.66
C THR A 356 17.11 -23.13 10.60
N LEU A 357 18.13 -22.30 10.80
CA LEU A 357 18.03 -21.09 11.63
C LEU A 357 16.94 -20.14 11.12
N ALA A 358 16.87 -19.90 9.82
CA ALA A 358 15.85 -19.06 9.20
C ALA A 358 14.43 -19.62 9.40
N LYS A 359 14.25 -20.94 9.28
CA LYS A 359 12.96 -21.60 9.54
C LYS A 359 12.53 -21.50 11.01
N VAL A 360 13.46 -21.65 11.95
CA VAL A 360 13.19 -21.50 13.38
C VAL A 360 12.85 -20.05 13.71
N ALA A 361 13.62 -19.09 13.18
CA ALA A 361 13.33 -17.66 13.29
C ALA A 361 11.95 -17.29 12.73
N GLN A 362 11.57 -17.88 11.58
CA GLN A 362 10.25 -17.67 10.98
C GLN A 362 9.13 -18.20 11.89
N ASN A 363 9.26 -19.42 12.42
CA ASN A 363 8.26 -19.99 13.33
C ASN A 363 8.17 -19.23 14.66
N TYR A 364 9.30 -18.73 15.16
CA TYR A 364 9.36 -17.90 16.36
C TYR A 364 8.59 -16.59 16.14
N LEU A 365 8.90 -15.87 15.05
CA LEU A 365 8.23 -14.63 14.69
C LEU A 365 6.72 -14.84 14.47
N LEU A 366 6.32 -15.98 13.90
CA LEU A 366 4.91 -16.33 13.70
C LEU A 366 4.19 -16.51 15.02
N THR A 367 4.84 -17.19 15.95
CA THR A 367 4.31 -17.37 17.29
C THR A 367 4.11 -16.03 17.99
N ASP A 368 5.04 -15.08 17.85
CA ASP A 368 4.89 -13.77 18.47
C ASP A 368 3.81 -12.92 17.80
N VAL A 369 3.71 -12.92 16.47
CA VAL A 369 2.63 -12.23 15.74
C VAL A 369 1.26 -12.77 16.15
N VAL A 370 1.06 -14.09 16.15
CA VAL A 370 -0.21 -14.72 16.55
C VAL A 370 -0.52 -14.49 18.03
N TYR A 371 0.51 -14.47 18.89
CA TYR A 371 0.33 -14.09 20.29
C TYR A 371 -0.14 -12.64 20.41
N THR A 372 0.48 -11.69 19.69
CA THR A 372 0.04 -10.29 19.65
C THR A 372 -1.41 -10.16 19.18
N MET A 373 -1.81 -10.89 18.13
CA MET A 373 -3.20 -10.96 17.68
C MET A 373 -4.13 -11.45 18.80
N THR A 374 -3.73 -12.52 19.49
CA THR A 374 -4.52 -13.16 20.56
C THR A 374 -4.72 -12.22 21.75
N ILE A 375 -3.68 -11.52 22.21
CA ILE A 375 -3.83 -10.54 23.30
C ILE A 375 -4.65 -9.33 22.87
N ALA A 376 -4.47 -8.85 21.64
CA ALA A 376 -5.25 -7.74 21.10
C ALA A 376 -6.74 -8.10 21.03
N GLN A 377 -7.04 -9.35 20.68
CA GLN A 377 -8.40 -9.87 20.58
C GLN A 377 -9.06 -9.97 21.96
N ASN A 378 -8.32 -10.41 22.97
CA ASN A 378 -8.81 -10.42 24.35
C ASN A 378 -9.07 -9.00 24.88
N GLU A 379 -8.18 -8.05 24.59
CA GLU A 379 -8.40 -6.63 24.95
C GLU A 379 -9.60 -6.03 24.20
N LEU A 380 -9.77 -6.35 22.92
CA LEU A 380 -10.95 -5.94 22.16
C LEU A 380 -12.22 -6.57 22.71
N LYS A 381 -12.18 -7.84 23.17
CA LYS A 381 -13.31 -8.51 23.79
C LYS A 381 -13.78 -7.80 25.04
N LEU A 382 -12.85 -7.39 25.91
CA LEU A 382 -13.15 -6.56 27.09
C LEU A 382 -13.80 -5.24 26.67
N PHE A 383 -13.24 -4.56 25.66
CA PHE A 383 -13.85 -3.35 25.13
C PHE A 383 -15.29 -3.57 24.63
N VAL A 384 -15.55 -4.62 23.85
CA VAL A 384 -16.88 -4.98 23.33
C VAL A 384 -17.87 -5.32 24.46
N GLN A 385 -17.41 -5.68 25.65
CA GLN A 385 -18.29 -5.91 26.81
C GLN A 385 -18.66 -4.61 27.53
N GLU A 386 -17.87 -3.54 27.40
CA GLU A 386 -18.00 -2.30 28.19
C GLU A 386 -18.34 -1.05 27.37
N TYR A 387 -18.31 -1.15 26.03
CA TYR A 387 -18.42 0.00 25.10
C TYR A 387 -19.73 0.77 25.16
N THR A 388 -20.80 0.23 25.76
CA THR A 388 -22.13 0.87 25.83
C THR A 388 -22.12 2.19 26.61
N SER A 389 -21.09 2.45 27.41
CA SER A 389 -20.87 3.70 28.14
C SER A 389 -20.14 4.80 27.33
N VAL A 390 -19.64 4.47 26.14
CA VAL A 390 -18.88 5.37 25.27
C VAL A 390 -19.83 6.10 24.32
N SER A 391 -19.51 7.31 23.87
CA SER A 391 -20.27 7.95 22.78
C SER A 391 -19.81 7.42 21.41
N PRO A 392 -20.70 7.24 20.41
CA PRO A 392 -20.33 6.71 19.10
C PRO A 392 -19.21 7.51 18.41
N GLU A 393 -19.15 8.82 18.62
CA GLU A 393 -18.12 9.71 18.05
C GLU A 393 -16.72 9.47 18.63
N ASN A 394 -16.62 8.86 19.81
CA ASN A 394 -15.37 8.66 20.55
C ASN A 394 -14.93 7.20 20.63
N ILE A 395 -15.62 6.29 19.91
CA ILE A 395 -15.40 4.85 20.02
C ILE A 395 -13.94 4.44 19.73
N PHE A 396 -13.30 5.06 18.73
CA PHE A 396 -11.90 4.79 18.39
C PHE A 396 -10.92 5.27 19.47
N ILE A 397 -11.20 6.42 20.09
CA ILE A 397 -10.39 6.96 21.19
C ILE A 397 -10.48 6.04 22.41
N ALA A 398 -11.69 5.56 22.73
CA ALA A 398 -11.90 4.65 23.84
C ALA A 398 -11.27 3.26 23.59
N ALA A 399 -11.44 2.71 22.39
CA ALA A 399 -10.81 1.45 22.00
C ALA A 399 -9.27 1.53 22.08
N ARG A 400 -8.66 2.63 21.62
CA ARG A 400 -7.20 2.85 21.71
C ARG A 400 -6.68 2.75 23.14
N LYS A 401 -7.41 3.29 24.13
CA LYS A 401 -7.01 3.21 25.55
C LYS A 401 -6.97 1.76 26.02
N THR A 402 -7.98 0.98 25.66
CA THR A 402 -8.11 -0.43 26.04
C THR A 402 -7.06 -1.30 25.35
N LEU A 403 -6.77 -1.03 24.08
CA LEU A 403 -5.83 -1.77 23.24
C LEU A 403 -4.36 -1.35 23.44
N SER A 404 -4.05 -0.54 24.46
CA SER A 404 -2.73 0.08 24.62
C SER A 404 -1.60 -0.93 24.82
N ARG A 405 -1.85 -2.00 25.58
CA ARG A 405 -0.84 -3.06 25.85
C ARG A 405 -0.52 -3.85 24.58
N SER A 406 -1.54 -4.34 23.87
CA SER A 406 -1.32 -5.03 22.59
C SER A 406 -0.69 -4.15 21.51
N ALA A 407 -0.99 -2.84 21.50
CA ALA A 407 -0.34 -1.87 20.60
C ALA A 407 1.16 -1.72 20.87
N VAL A 408 1.61 -1.73 22.13
CA VAL A 408 3.04 -1.69 22.49
C VAL A 408 3.77 -2.95 21.99
N GLU A 409 3.17 -4.13 22.19
CA GLU A 409 3.74 -5.39 21.69
C GLU A 409 3.85 -5.38 20.16
N ALA A 410 2.78 -4.98 19.47
CA ALA A 410 2.75 -4.92 18.01
C ALA A 410 3.82 -3.98 17.43
N ARG A 411 3.98 -2.76 17.99
CA ARG A 411 5.00 -1.79 17.55
C ARG A 411 6.43 -2.26 17.78
N ALA A 412 6.67 -3.18 18.72
CA ALA A 412 8.01 -3.72 18.96
C ALA A 412 8.41 -4.80 17.94
N LEU A 413 7.45 -5.48 17.30
CA LEU A 413 7.71 -6.59 16.38
C LEU A 413 8.60 -6.23 15.18
N PRO A 414 8.41 -5.09 14.47
CA PRO A 414 9.26 -4.74 13.32
C PRO A 414 10.74 -4.66 13.70
N ALA A 415 11.06 -3.98 14.81
CA ALA A 415 12.45 -3.85 15.26
C ALA A 415 13.06 -5.20 15.66
N LYS A 416 12.27 -6.09 16.29
CA LYS A 416 12.71 -7.44 16.64
C LYS A 416 12.92 -8.32 15.39
N ALA A 417 12.03 -8.23 14.40
CA ALA A 417 12.16 -8.94 13.13
C ALA A 417 13.39 -8.48 12.32
N GLN A 418 13.67 -7.18 12.33
CA GLN A 418 14.87 -6.63 11.69
C GLN A 418 16.17 -7.17 12.29
N LYS A 419 16.25 -7.33 13.62
CA LYS A 419 17.43 -7.94 14.27
C LYS A 419 17.67 -9.37 13.81
N LEU A 420 16.61 -10.19 13.71
CA LEU A 420 16.72 -11.55 13.18
C LEU A 420 17.10 -11.56 11.70
N SER A 421 16.57 -10.62 10.91
CA SER A 421 16.96 -10.49 9.50
C SER A 421 18.43 -10.13 9.35
N GLN A 422 18.94 -9.22 10.16
CA GLN A 422 20.36 -8.83 10.15
C GLN A 422 21.26 -10.01 10.53
N LEU A 423 20.85 -10.82 11.51
CA LEU A 423 21.57 -12.05 11.87
C LEU A 423 21.64 -13.02 10.69
N ILE A 424 20.49 -13.35 10.08
CA ILE A 424 20.43 -14.29 8.97
C ILE A 424 21.25 -13.78 7.79
N SER A 425 21.12 -12.51 7.43
CA SER A 425 21.91 -11.89 6.35
C SER A 425 23.41 -11.91 6.62
N LEU A 426 23.83 -11.70 7.87
CA LEU A 426 25.24 -11.74 8.25
C LEU A 426 25.84 -13.14 8.09
N ILE A 427 25.12 -14.19 8.53
CA ILE A 427 25.61 -15.57 8.49
C ILE A 427 25.55 -16.14 7.06
N ALA A 428 24.45 -15.88 6.35
CA ALA A 428 24.19 -16.43 5.02
C ALA A 428 24.91 -15.68 3.89
N GLY A 429 25.32 -14.43 4.15
CA GLY A 429 25.67 -13.45 3.14
C GLY A 429 24.42 -12.77 2.55
N ASN A 430 24.52 -11.46 2.32
CA ASN A 430 23.40 -10.59 1.88
C ASN A 430 22.71 -11.03 0.57
N ASN A 431 23.38 -11.84 -0.26
CA ASN A 431 22.87 -12.28 -1.56
C ASN A 431 22.30 -13.71 -1.54
N SER A 432 22.23 -14.38 -0.37
CA SER A 432 21.61 -15.70 -0.27
C SER A 432 20.09 -15.62 -0.43
N ILE A 433 19.51 -16.69 -0.97
CA ILE A 433 18.05 -16.80 -1.17
C ILE A 433 17.35 -16.76 0.18
N GLU A 434 17.89 -17.44 1.18
CA GLU A 434 17.35 -17.49 2.55
C GLU A 434 17.32 -16.10 3.21
N ALA A 435 18.41 -15.34 3.12
CA ALA A 435 18.47 -13.99 3.67
C ALA A 435 17.50 -13.04 2.96
N SER A 436 17.42 -13.12 1.63
CA SER A 436 16.48 -12.32 0.84
C SER A 436 15.02 -12.63 1.22
N GLN A 437 14.64 -13.92 1.29
CA GLN A 437 13.30 -14.35 1.66
C GLN A 437 12.92 -13.92 3.08
N PHE A 438 13.81 -14.13 4.06
CA PHE A 438 13.54 -13.74 5.45
C PHE A 438 13.50 -12.22 5.61
N SER A 439 14.38 -11.48 4.94
CA SER A 439 14.36 -10.01 4.97
C SER A 439 13.05 -9.45 4.42
N ALA A 440 12.56 -10.01 3.31
CA ALA A 440 11.27 -9.63 2.74
C ALA A 440 10.12 -9.86 3.74
N GLN A 441 10.12 -11.00 4.42
CA GLN A 441 9.18 -11.31 5.51
C GLN A 441 9.28 -10.32 6.68
N ALA A 442 10.49 -10.04 7.17
CA ALA A 442 10.72 -9.10 8.28
C ALA A 442 10.24 -7.69 7.94
N ASN A 443 10.48 -7.23 6.70
CA ASN A 443 10.00 -5.95 6.19
C ASN A 443 8.47 -5.89 6.10
N SER A 444 7.79 -7.05 5.94
CA SER A 444 6.34 -7.12 5.82
C SER A 444 5.57 -7.12 7.15
N ILE A 445 6.24 -7.16 8.32
CA ILE A 445 5.59 -7.31 9.63
C ILE A 445 4.57 -6.19 9.92
N GLN A 446 4.91 -4.95 9.60
CA GLN A 446 3.98 -3.82 9.81
C GLN A 446 2.70 -3.98 8.98
N LYS A 447 2.83 -4.42 7.73
CA LYS A 447 1.69 -4.74 6.85
C LYS A 447 0.89 -5.92 7.38
N THR A 448 1.57 -6.94 7.89
CA THR A 448 0.96 -8.13 8.53
C THR A 448 0.09 -7.72 9.73
N ILE A 449 0.58 -6.83 10.59
CA ILE A 449 -0.18 -6.28 11.73
C ILE A 449 -1.42 -5.50 11.25
N LYS A 450 -1.29 -4.71 10.19
CA LYS A 450 -2.43 -3.98 9.61
C LYS A 450 -3.54 -4.92 9.16
N ILE A 451 -3.17 -5.97 8.45
CA ILE A 451 -4.12 -6.95 7.87
C ILE A 451 -4.73 -7.82 8.97
N ALA A 452 -3.94 -8.26 9.95
CA ALA A 452 -4.39 -9.20 10.97
C ALA A 452 -5.12 -8.55 12.16
N ILE A 453 -4.84 -7.28 12.47
CA ILE A 453 -5.32 -6.60 13.68
C ILE A 453 -5.99 -5.27 13.33
N THR A 454 -5.24 -4.33 12.77
CA THR A 454 -5.69 -2.93 12.66
C THR A 454 -6.98 -2.77 11.88
N TYR A 455 -7.03 -3.26 10.64
CA TYR A 455 -8.19 -3.09 9.76
C TYR A 455 -9.40 -3.92 10.21
N PRO A 456 -9.27 -5.20 10.59
CA PRO A 456 -10.39 -5.95 11.16
C PRO A 456 -11.03 -5.24 12.35
N TYR A 457 -10.22 -4.62 13.22
CA TYR A 457 -10.72 -3.94 14.41
C TYR A 457 -11.37 -2.62 14.03
N THR A 458 -10.83 -1.88 13.06
CA THR A 458 -11.49 -0.71 12.47
C THR A 458 -12.88 -1.05 11.93
N LEU A 459 -13.05 -2.19 11.23
CA LEU A 459 -14.37 -2.63 10.74
C LEU A 459 -15.34 -2.93 11.88
N ILE A 460 -14.87 -3.58 12.95
CA ILE A 460 -15.67 -3.87 14.16
C ILE A 460 -16.10 -2.56 14.83
N LEU A 461 -15.18 -1.62 15.03
CA LEU A 461 -15.48 -0.34 15.68
C LEU A 461 -16.47 0.50 14.87
N LEU A 462 -16.40 0.48 13.55
CA LEU A 462 -17.40 1.12 12.68
C LEU A 462 -18.78 0.48 12.87
N TYR A 463 -18.87 -0.85 12.91
CA TYR A 463 -20.13 -1.54 13.17
C TYR A 463 -20.69 -1.21 14.57
N LEU A 464 -19.84 -1.21 15.60
CA LEU A 464 -20.27 -0.86 16.97
C LEU A 464 -20.77 0.59 17.05
N ALA A 465 -20.09 1.54 16.39
CA ALA A 465 -20.53 2.93 16.32
C ALA A 465 -21.95 3.03 15.74
N GLN A 466 -22.24 2.29 14.66
CA GLN A 466 -23.57 2.25 14.06
C GLN A 466 -24.60 1.68 15.04
N ARG A 467 -24.28 0.58 15.75
CA ARG A 467 -25.18 -0.02 16.76
C ARG A 467 -25.48 0.91 17.93
N MET A 468 -24.60 1.86 18.20
CA MET A 468 -24.78 2.90 19.22
C MET A 468 -25.60 4.10 18.70
N GLY A 469 -26.12 4.05 17.47
CA GLY A 469 -26.94 5.10 16.87
C GLY A 469 -26.18 6.08 15.98
N ALA A 470 -24.91 5.81 15.63
CA ALA A 470 -24.22 6.64 14.65
C ALA A 470 -24.92 6.54 13.28
N SER A 471 -25.26 7.70 12.72
CA SER A 471 -25.77 7.83 11.36
C SER A 471 -24.62 7.91 10.35
N ALA A 472 -24.94 7.79 9.05
CA ALA A 472 -23.98 7.99 7.97
C ALA A 472 -23.27 9.37 8.02
N ASP A 473 -23.92 10.38 8.60
CA ASP A 473 -23.40 11.75 8.74
C ASP A 473 -22.74 12.03 10.09
N THR A 474 -22.74 11.07 11.03
CA THR A 474 -22.05 11.20 12.32
C THR A 474 -20.55 11.37 12.11
N GLN A 475 -19.97 12.35 12.79
CA GLN A 475 -18.54 12.65 12.73
C GLN A 475 -17.76 11.80 13.74
N ILE A 476 -16.84 10.98 13.24
CA ILE A 476 -16.06 10.04 14.06
C ILE A 476 -14.71 10.68 14.42
N SER A 477 -14.35 10.63 15.69
CA SER A 477 -13.07 11.13 16.19
C SER A 477 -12.01 10.04 16.06
N VAL A 478 -11.04 10.25 15.17
CA VAL A 478 -9.86 9.39 15.00
C VAL A 478 -8.57 10.19 15.22
N ILE A 479 -7.52 9.50 15.62
CA ILE A 479 -6.19 10.08 15.82
C ILE A 479 -5.38 9.73 14.57
N ASN A 480 -4.52 10.65 14.09
CA ASN A 480 -3.75 10.57 12.83
C ASN A 480 -4.47 11.02 11.53
N PHE A 481 -5.58 11.76 11.61
CA PHE A 481 -6.13 12.44 10.43
C PHE A 481 -5.45 13.82 10.27
N SER A 482 -4.55 13.95 9.29
CA SER A 482 -3.82 15.18 8.97
C SER A 482 -4.65 16.20 8.18
N GLY A 483 -5.88 15.85 7.76
CA GLY A 483 -6.85 16.75 7.15
C GLY A 483 -7.72 17.46 8.19
N GLN A 484 -8.09 18.72 7.95
CA GLN A 484 -8.91 19.50 8.88
C GLN A 484 -10.31 18.87 9.06
N GLY A 485 -10.59 18.26 10.22
CA GLY A 485 -11.94 17.89 10.67
C GLY A 485 -12.16 16.40 10.96
N LYS A 486 -13.19 16.09 11.76
CA LYS A 486 -13.65 14.72 12.03
C LYS A 486 -14.37 14.16 10.78
N PRO A 487 -13.93 13.04 10.18
CA PRO A 487 -14.61 12.46 9.02
C PRO A 487 -16.02 12.00 9.37
N LYS A 488 -16.96 12.17 8.43
CA LYS A 488 -18.27 11.54 8.54
C LYS A 488 -18.14 10.03 8.37
N MET A 489 -18.96 9.25 9.05
CA MET A 489 -18.94 7.78 9.00
C MET A 489 -19.00 7.25 7.56
N LYS A 490 -19.87 7.81 6.71
CA LYS A 490 -19.93 7.44 5.28
C LYS A 490 -18.66 7.73 4.49
N GLN A 491 -17.96 8.83 4.82
CA GLN A 491 -16.69 9.18 4.18
C GLN A 491 -15.57 8.26 4.66
N PHE A 492 -15.54 7.94 5.95
CA PHE A 492 -14.58 7.00 6.52
C PHE A 492 -14.74 5.65 5.83
N VAL A 493 -15.93 5.04 5.86
CA VAL A 493 -16.18 3.74 5.22
C VAL A 493 -15.80 3.80 3.74
N LYS A 494 -16.20 4.85 3.01
CA LYS A 494 -15.80 5.06 1.62
C LYS A 494 -14.28 5.01 1.41
N PHE A 495 -13.51 5.83 2.14
CA PHE A 495 -12.06 5.87 1.97
C PHE A 495 -11.35 4.59 2.41
N LEU A 496 -11.92 3.90 3.41
CA LEU A 496 -11.43 2.59 3.84
C LEU A 496 -11.50 1.61 2.66
N PHE A 497 -12.67 1.45 2.03
CA PHE A 497 -12.85 0.51 0.92
C PHE A 497 -12.12 0.91 -0.37
N LEU A 498 -11.86 2.21 -0.58
CA LEU A 498 -10.99 2.67 -1.66
C LEU A 498 -9.51 2.42 -1.41
N GLY A 499 -9.13 1.98 -0.20
CA GLY A 499 -7.74 1.77 0.19
C GLY A 499 -6.94 3.08 0.32
N ASN A 500 -7.63 4.16 0.66
CA ASN A 500 -7.05 5.50 0.82
C ASN A 500 -6.98 5.92 2.30
N TRP A 501 -7.52 5.11 3.21
CA TRP A 501 -7.61 5.47 4.63
C TRP A 501 -6.45 4.89 5.45
N PRO A 502 -5.65 5.72 6.14
CA PRO A 502 -4.54 5.26 6.96
C PRO A 502 -5.02 4.44 8.15
N PRO A 503 -4.13 3.63 8.78
CA PRO A 503 -4.48 2.90 10.00
C PRO A 503 -4.94 3.84 11.11
N THR A 504 -6.13 3.56 11.67
CA THR A 504 -6.74 4.40 12.73
C THR A 504 -6.42 3.95 14.14
N LEU A 505 -5.77 2.79 14.27
CA LEU A 505 -5.32 2.25 15.54
C LEU A 505 -3.79 2.12 15.52
N ASP A 506 -3.22 2.39 16.69
CA ASP A 506 -1.81 2.62 16.94
C ASP A 506 -0.94 1.34 17.01
N PHE A 507 -1.27 0.31 16.23
CA PHE A 507 -0.52 -0.96 16.23
C PHE A 507 0.73 -0.93 15.34
N THR A 508 0.84 0.05 14.45
CA THR A 508 1.97 0.21 13.53
C THR A 508 2.28 1.69 13.34
N ASP A 509 3.53 1.99 13.02
CA ASP A 509 3.99 3.33 12.64
C ASP A 509 3.92 3.55 11.12
N ASP A 510 3.60 2.50 10.35
CA ASP A 510 3.38 2.57 8.91
C ASP A 510 1.99 3.13 8.59
N LEU A 511 1.94 4.43 8.29
CA LEU A 511 0.73 5.17 7.94
C LEU A 511 0.24 4.91 6.51
N VAL A 512 0.95 4.12 5.69
CA VAL A 512 0.52 3.81 4.32
C VAL A 512 -0.78 2.99 4.39
N PRO A 513 -1.87 3.41 3.74
CA PRO A 513 -3.12 2.69 3.76
C PRO A 513 -2.98 1.32 3.07
N LEU A 514 -3.74 0.33 3.55
CA LEU A 514 -3.94 -0.91 2.79
C LEU A 514 -4.77 -0.62 1.53
N THR A 515 -4.42 -1.28 0.43
CA THR A 515 -5.23 -1.29 -0.78
C THR A 515 -6.57 -2.01 -0.54
N SER A 516 -7.55 -1.77 -1.40
CA SER A 516 -8.85 -2.46 -1.35
C SER A 516 -8.72 -4.00 -1.33
N PHE A 517 -7.77 -4.55 -2.08
CA PHE A 517 -7.55 -5.99 -2.14
C PHE A 517 -6.94 -6.56 -0.85
N GLU A 518 -6.05 -5.82 -0.20
CA GLU A 518 -5.46 -6.19 1.10
C GLU A 518 -6.48 -6.10 2.25
N ILE A 519 -7.51 -5.26 2.11
CA ILE A 519 -8.63 -5.22 3.06
C ILE A 519 -9.48 -6.49 2.95
N ILE A 520 -9.63 -7.07 1.75
CA ILE A 520 -10.26 -8.39 1.61
C ILE A 520 -9.43 -9.47 2.29
N GLU A 521 -8.09 -9.43 2.17
CA GLU A 521 -7.21 -10.34 2.91
C GLU A 521 -7.38 -10.18 4.43
N ALA A 522 -7.58 -8.95 4.91
CA ALA A 522 -7.84 -8.68 6.33
C ALA A 522 -9.15 -9.34 6.80
N ILE A 523 -10.19 -9.30 5.95
CA ILE A 523 -11.48 -9.98 6.21
C ILE A 523 -11.32 -11.51 6.17
N GLU A 524 -10.55 -12.05 5.21
CA GLU A 524 -10.27 -13.49 5.14
C GLU A 524 -9.55 -13.96 6.42
N ILE A 525 -8.49 -13.25 6.84
CA ILE A 525 -7.73 -13.61 8.04
C ILE A 525 -8.59 -13.52 9.29
N SER A 526 -9.39 -12.46 9.45
CA SER A 526 -10.23 -12.31 10.64
C SER A 526 -11.36 -13.34 10.70
N ALA A 527 -11.92 -13.73 9.55
CA ALA A 527 -12.90 -14.81 9.45
C ALA A 527 -12.27 -16.17 9.78
N LYS A 528 -11.11 -16.48 9.18
CA LYS A 528 -10.36 -17.73 9.40
C LYS A 528 -9.92 -17.87 10.86
N ASN A 529 -9.59 -16.76 11.52
CA ASN A 529 -9.25 -16.75 12.95
C ASN A 529 -10.46 -16.61 13.90
N HIS A 530 -11.68 -16.75 13.39
CA HIS A 530 -12.92 -16.67 14.19
C HIS A 530 -13.01 -15.41 15.05
N LEU A 531 -12.43 -14.28 14.61
CA LEU A 531 -12.38 -13.04 15.39
C LEU A 531 -13.78 -12.63 15.83
N TYR A 532 -14.72 -12.62 14.90
CA TYR A 532 -16.09 -12.16 15.12
C TYR A 532 -16.86 -13.08 16.08
N GLU A 533 -16.78 -14.39 15.89
CA GLU A 533 -17.43 -15.38 16.77
C GLU A 533 -16.94 -15.25 18.22
N ASN A 534 -15.64 -15.09 18.41
CA ASN A 534 -15.03 -14.94 19.73
C ASN A 534 -15.44 -13.65 20.47
N LEU A 535 -15.85 -12.62 19.71
CA LEU A 535 -16.37 -11.36 20.23
C LEU A 535 -17.91 -11.38 20.40
N GLY A 536 -18.59 -12.46 20.00
CA GLY A 536 -20.06 -12.51 19.97
C GLY A 536 -20.69 -11.62 18.89
N LEU A 537 -19.95 -11.36 17.80
CA LEU A 537 -20.38 -10.52 16.68
C LEU A 537 -20.58 -11.37 15.42
N SER A 538 -21.48 -10.92 14.53
CA SER A 538 -21.71 -11.56 13.23
C SER A 538 -20.94 -10.82 12.14
N LEU A 539 -20.02 -11.52 11.46
CA LEU A 539 -19.33 -10.99 10.28
C LEU A 539 -20.33 -10.57 9.18
N ASP A 540 -21.39 -11.36 8.99
CA ASP A 540 -22.44 -11.09 8.01
C ASP A 540 -23.13 -9.75 8.29
N GLU A 541 -23.44 -9.45 9.56
CA GLU A 541 -24.03 -8.16 9.94
C GLU A 541 -23.06 -6.99 9.79
N ILE A 542 -21.79 -7.19 10.17
CA ILE A 542 -20.75 -6.16 10.00
C ILE A 542 -20.62 -5.79 8.53
N LEU A 543 -20.54 -6.78 7.63
CA LEU A 543 -20.41 -6.53 6.20
C LEU A 543 -21.68 -5.92 5.61
N VAL A 544 -22.88 -6.31 6.07
CA VAL A 544 -24.14 -5.65 5.67
C VAL A 544 -24.14 -4.18 6.05
N THR A 545 -23.80 -3.84 7.30
CA THR A 545 -23.70 -2.46 7.77
C THR A 545 -22.77 -1.63 6.89
N LEU A 546 -21.57 -2.16 6.60
CA LEU A 546 -20.58 -1.45 5.80
C LEU A 546 -21.04 -1.30 4.35
N TYR A 547 -21.65 -2.33 3.78
CA TYR A 547 -22.24 -2.29 2.44
C TYR A 547 -23.33 -1.22 2.32
N GLU A 548 -24.19 -1.09 3.33
CA GLU A 548 -25.23 -0.07 3.35
C GLU A 548 -24.64 1.33 3.45
N LEU A 549 -23.65 1.56 4.29
CA LEU A 549 -22.97 2.85 4.41
C LEU A 549 -22.28 3.27 3.09
N LEU A 550 -21.83 2.31 2.28
CA LEU A 550 -21.25 2.55 0.96
C LEU A 550 -22.29 2.78 -0.13
N SER A 551 -23.42 2.06 -0.09
CA SER A 551 -24.36 1.98 -1.22
C SER A 551 -25.60 2.86 -1.05
N GLN A 552 -26.05 3.17 0.17
CA GLN A 552 -27.37 3.74 0.44
C GLN A 552 -27.62 5.07 -0.28
N ALA A 553 -26.70 6.03 -0.18
CA ALA A 553 -26.87 7.34 -0.84
C ALA A 553 -26.96 7.23 -2.36
N LYS A 554 -26.22 6.27 -2.93
CA LYS A 554 -26.17 6.02 -4.38
C LYS A 554 -27.43 5.28 -4.84
N LEU A 555 -27.92 4.34 -4.04
CA LEU A 555 -29.18 3.64 -4.29
C LEU A 555 -30.37 4.59 -4.21
N GLN A 556 -30.33 5.57 -3.31
CA GLN A 556 -31.34 6.63 -3.29
C GLN A 556 -31.30 7.45 -4.57
N ARG A 557 -30.11 7.91 -4.99
CA ARG A 557 -29.95 8.62 -6.26
C ARG A 557 -30.45 7.80 -7.46
N LEU A 558 -30.13 6.50 -7.50
CA LEU A 558 -30.62 5.58 -8.53
C LEU A 558 -32.15 5.48 -8.53
N ALA A 559 -32.77 5.36 -7.36
CA ALA A 559 -34.23 5.30 -7.22
C ALA A 559 -34.89 6.62 -7.64
N ASP A 560 -34.30 7.77 -7.28
CA ASP A 560 -34.77 9.08 -7.72
C ASP A 560 -34.66 9.21 -9.25
N ASP A 561 -33.54 8.81 -9.84
CA ASP A 561 -33.33 8.81 -11.30
C ASP A 561 -34.30 7.86 -12.02
N GLN A 562 -34.59 6.69 -11.44
CA GLN A 562 -35.59 5.77 -11.95
C GLN A 562 -37.00 6.37 -11.90
N SER A 563 -37.41 6.93 -10.75
CA SER A 563 -38.72 7.56 -10.59
C SER A 563 -38.91 8.72 -11.57
N ASN A 564 -37.88 9.57 -11.73
CA ASN A 564 -37.90 10.66 -12.69
C ASN A 564 -38.04 10.14 -14.14
N LEU A 565 -37.37 9.03 -14.46
CA LEU A 565 -37.48 8.40 -15.77
C LEU A 565 -38.89 7.83 -15.99
N GLU A 566 -39.47 7.15 -15.01
CA GLU A 566 -40.81 6.58 -15.12
C GLU A 566 -41.89 7.66 -15.19
N GLU A 567 -41.85 8.68 -14.33
CA GLU A 567 -42.75 9.83 -14.36
C GLU A 567 -42.73 10.51 -15.73
N LYS A 568 -41.53 10.75 -16.26
CA LYS A 568 -41.36 11.35 -17.59
C LYS A 568 -42.02 10.52 -18.70
N TYR A 569 -41.86 9.21 -18.68
CA TYR A 569 -42.38 8.31 -19.72
C TYR A 569 -43.83 7.86 -19.49
N THR A 570 -44.43 8.24 -18.36
CA THR A 570 -45.87 8.06 -18.08
C THR A 570 -46.65 9.37 -18.14
N SER A 571 -45.97 10.50 -18.34
CA SER A 571 -46.60 11.81 -18.54
C SER A 571 -47.55 11.84 -19.74
N SER A 572 -48.60 12.65 -19.63
CA SER A 572 -49.60 12.86 -20.69
C SER A 572 -48.96 13.38 -21.99
N GLU A 573 -47.91 14.19 -21.84
CA GLU A 573 -47.12 14.77 -22.91
C GLU A 573 -46.39 13.69 -23.69
N TRP A 574 -45.68 12.80 -23.00
CA TRP A 574 -44.95 11.71 -23.65
C TRP A 574 -45.88 10.74 -24.38
N ILE A 575 -46.99 10.35 -23.76
CA ILE A 575 -48.01 9.49 -24.38
C ILE A 575 -48.53 10.12 -25.67
N SER A 576 -48.84 11.43 -25.65
CA SER A 576 -49.31 12.17 -26.82
C SER A 576 -48.27 12.18 -27.94
N LEU A 577 -46.98 12.34 -27.59
CA LEU A 577 -45.87 12.33 -28.55
C LEU A 577 -45.65 10.94 -29.17
N GLN A 578 -45.74 9.87 -28.37
CA GLN A 578 -45.63 8.50 -28.87
C GLN A 578 -46.78 8.17 -29.83
N GLN A 579 -48.02 8.53 -29.49
CA GLN A 579 -49.18 8.35 -30.37
C GLN A 579 -48.98 9.08 -31.69
N LEU A 580 -48.50 10.32 -31.63
CA LEU A 580 -48.23 11.12 -32.82
C LEU A 580 -47.13 10.51 -33.69
N SER A 581 -46.01 10.11 -33.08
CA SER A 581 -44.92 9.40 -33.77
C SER A 581 -45.42 8.14 -34.47
N HIS A 582 -46.18 7.31 -33.76
CA HIS A 582 -46.77 6.09 -34.29
C HIS A 582 -47.68 6.37 -35.49
N SER A 583 -48.50 7.42 -35.40
CA SER A 583 -49.40 7.83 -36.48
C SER A 583 -48.66 8.22 -37.76
N TYR A 584 -47.53 8.95 -37.63
CA TYR A 584 -46.69 9.30 -38.77
C TYR A 584 -45.97 8.08 -39.36
N LYS A 585 -45.49 7.16 -38.51
CA LYS A 585 -44.83 5.93 -38.96
C LYS A 585 -45.76 5.04 -39.80
N LEU A 586 -47.05 5.02 -39.46
CA LEU A 586 -48.07 4.26 -40.19
C LEU A 586 -48.62 5.00 -41.42
N ASN A 587 -48.15 6.22 -41.73
CA ASN A 587 -48.77 7.12 -42.71
C ASN A 587 -50.28 7.31 -42.47
N ASN A 588 -50.74 7.16 -41.22
CA ASN A 588 -52.13 7.39 -40.81
C ASN A 588 -52.16 8.48 -39.75
N PRO A 589 -51.97 9.74 -40.17
CA PRO A 589 -51.74 10.84 -39.25
C PRO A 589 -53.01 11.13 -38.42
N LEU A 590 -52.82 11.26 -37.11
CA LEU A 590 -53.92 11.48 -36.16
C LEU A 590 -54.63 12.82 -36.42
N LYS A 591 -55.96 12.81 -36.34
CA LYS A 591 -56.74 14.04 -36.23
C LYS A 591 -56.36 14.73 -34.92
N ARG A 592 -55.74 15.90 -35.01
CA ARG A 592 -55.25 16.66 -33.85
C ARG A 592 -55.66 18.11 -33.97
N THR A 593 -56.01 18.75 -32.85
CA THR A 593 -56.19 20.20 -32.81
C THR A 593 -55.02 20.85 -32.07
N ILE A 594 -54.44 21.92 -32.64
CA ILE A 594 -53.47 22.80 -31.96
C ILE A 594 -53.96 24.25 -32.01
N GLY A 595 -53.60 25.07 -31.02
CA GLY A 595 -53.91 26.51 -31.08
C GLY A 595 -53.08 27.23 -32.16
N PHE A 596 -53.63 28.29 -32.73
CA PHE A 596 -52.95 29.10 -33.76
C PHE A 596 -51.62 29.69 -33.26
N ALA A 597 -51.58 30.22 -32.05
CA ALA A 597 -50.35 30.70 -31.43
C ALA A 597 -49.28 29.62 -31.26
N GLU A 598 -49.67 28.33 -31.24
CA GLU A 598 -48.72 27.22 -31.11
C GLU A 598 -47.93 26.95 -32.40
N LEU A 599 -48.46 27.37 -33.56
CA LEU A 599 -47.74 27.29 -34.84
C LEU A 599 -46.40 28.00 -34.78
N TYR A 600 -46.24 28.98 -33.89
CA TYR A 600 -45.00 29.70 -33.62
C TYR A 600 -43.81 28.78 -33.30
N TYR A 601 -44.07 27.69 -32.57
CA TYR A 601 -43.03 26.78 -32.10
C TYR A 601 -42.82 25.65 -33.10
N SER A 602 -43.89 25.03 -33.60
CA SER A 602 -43.77 23.96 -34.59
C SER A 602 -45.03 23.84 -35.43
N PRO A 603 -44.91 23.77 -36.76
CA PRO A 603 -46.05 23.51 -37.64
C PRO A 603 -46.71 22.14 -37.44
N THR A 604 -45.99 21.06 -37.05
CA THR A 604 -46.63 19.74 -36.77
C THR A 604 -46.96 19.54 -35.30
N LEU A 605 -46.08 19.99 -34.39
CA LEU A 605 -46.13 19.63 -32.97
C LEU A 605 -46.76 20.71 -32.10
N GLY A 606 -46.87 21.95 -32.59
CA GLY A 606 -47.32 23.09 -31.79
C GLY A 606 -46.42 23.32 -30.57
N ASN A 607 -47.01 23.67 -29.42
CA ASN A 607 -46.30 23.85 -28.16
C ASN A 607 -45.63 22.57 -27.67
N ALA A 608 -46.02 21.39 -28.18
CA ALA A 608 -45.38 20.14 -27.81
C ALA A 608 -43.91 20.09 -28.27
N SER A 609 -43.52 20.83 -29.32
CA SER A 609 -42.10 20.96 -29.74
C SER A 609 -41.25 21.75 -28.75
N LEU A 610 -41.79 22.85 -28.23
CA LEU A 610 -41.15 23.65 -27.20
C LEU A 610 -41.11 22.86 -25.90
N ARG A 611 -42.24 22.22 -25.54
CA ARG A 611 -42.29 21.32 -24.39
C ARG A 611 -41.25 20.25 -24.52
N LEU A 612 -41.14 19.52 -25.64
CA LEU A 612 -40.06 18.57 -26.00
C LEU A 612 -38.63 19.12 -25.81
N LYS A 613 -38.45 20.43 -25.60
CA LYS A 613 -37.17 21.05 -25.23
C LYS A 613 -37.13 21.61 -23.80
N GLU A 614 -38.21 22.21 -23.28
CA GLU A 614 -38.22 23.03 -22.05
C GLU A 614 -38.57 22.32 -20.74
N THR A 615 -39.58 21.44 -20.69
CA THR A 615 -40.29 21.09 -19.44
C THR A 615 -39.50 20.32 -18.36
N PHE A 616 -38.24 19.93 -18.58
CA PHE A 616 -37.51 19.07 -17.62
C PHE A 616 -36.05 19.50 -17.36
N GLY A 617 -35.70 20.75 -17.62
CA GLY A 617 -34.48 21.37 -17.07
C GLY A 617 -34.75 21.87 -15.65
N GLY A 618 -34.28 21.15 -14.63
CA GLY A 618 -34.48 21.49 -13.21
C GLY A 618 -33.72 22.72 -12.70
N PHE A 619 -33.80 23.87 -13.39
CA PHE A 619 -33.25 25.13 -12.91
C PHE A 619 -34.31 26.24 -12.97
N SER A 620 -34.97 26.44 -11.84
CA SER A 620 -35.71 27.66 -11.54
C SER A 620 -34.72 28.82 -11.37
N GLY A 621 -34.59 29.70 -12.36
CA GLY A 621 -33.84 30.93 -12.16
C GLY A 621 -33.52 31.71 -13.43
N ARG A 622 -34.31 32.76 -13.67
CA ARG A 622 -34.06 33.89 -14.60
C ARG A 622 -33.99 33.54 -16.08
N ILE A 623 -35.17 33.59 -16.70
CA ILE A 623 -35.34 34.02 -18.09
C ILE A 623 -34.93 35.51 -18.14
N VAL A 624 -33.63 35.81 -18.25
CA VAL A 624 -33.15 37.19 -18.45
C VAL A 624 -32.12 37.16 -19.57
N ASP A 625 -32.52 37.70 -20.71
CA ASP A 625 -31.69 38.33 -21.75
C ASP A 625 -30.39 37.60 -22.14
N ASN A 626 -30.53 36.40 -22.70
CA ASN A 626 -29.74 35.93 -23.85
C ASN A 626 -30.24 34.56 -24.30
N VAL A 627 -30.53 34.44 -25.59
CA VAL A 627 -31.12 33.28 -26.27
C VAL A 627 -30.11 32.15 -26.40
N TYR A 628 -29.74 31.54 -25.28
CA TYR A 628 -29.24 30.17 -25.21
C TYR A 628 -30.25 29.40 -24.37
N LEU A 629 -31.28 28.88 -25.06
CA LEU A 629 -32.17 27.83 -24.55
C LEU A 629 -31.27 26.80 -23.86
N LYS A 630 -31.39 26.64 -22.55
CA LYS A 630 -30.61 25.66 -21.77
C LYS A 630 -31.30 24.31 -21.88
N GLU A 631 -30.69 23.47 -22.70
CA GLU A 631 -31.18 22.26 -23.34
C GLU A 631 -30.87 20.96 -22.58
N TYR A 632 -31.74 20.41 -21.71
CA TYR A 632 -31.43 19.09 -21.12
C TYR A 632 -32.62 18.16 -20.79
N GLY A 633 -33.87 18.55 -21.06
CA GLY A 633 -35.03 17.89 -20.43
C GLY A 633 -35.47 16.52 -21.00
N TYR A 634 -35.36 16.29 -22.31
CA TYR A 634 -36.11 15.19 -22.96
C TYR A 634 -35.30 14.01 -23.41
N PHE A 635 -34.01 14.19 -23.62
CA PHE A 635 -33.16 13.08 -23.98
C PHE A 635 -33.12 12.08 -22.82
N THR A 636 -33.37 10.79 -23.10
CA THR A 636 -33.27 9.73 -22.07
C THR A 636 -31.90 9.75 -21.41
N VAL A 637 -30.91 10.16 -22.20
CA VAL A 637 -29.52 10.32 -21.82
C VAL A 637 -29.15 11.80 -21.68
N SER A 638 -29.29 12.35 -20.48
CA SER A 638 -28.66 13.63 -20.14
C SER A 638 -27.26 13.42 -19.58
N ASN A 639 -26.47 14.48 -19.44
CA ASN A 639 -25.24 14.47 -18.64
C ASN A 639 -25.40 13.78 -17.27
N ARG A 640 -26.53 14.04 -16.56
CA ARG A 640 -26.84 13.37 -15.28
C ARG A 640 -26.98 11.85 -15.45
N MET A 641 -27.60 11.39 -16.53
CA MET A 641 -27.77 9.98 -16.85
C MET A 641 -26.45 9.32 -17.24
N SER A 642 -25.62 9.99 -18.04
CA SER A 642 -24.27 9.55 -18.38
C SER A 642 -23.40 9.43 -17.13
N ASP A 643 -23.47 10.40 -16.22
CA ASP A 643 -22.82 10.31 -14.91
C ASP A 643 -23.33 9.10 -14.11
N GLN A 644 -24.65 8.89 -14.07
CA GLN A 644 -25.26 7.76 -13.35
C GLN A 644 -24.82 6.41 -13.94
N LEU A 645 -24.71 6.29 -15.27
CA LEU A 645 -24.17 5.11 -15.94
C LEU A 645 -22.69 4.89 -15.59
N GLU A 646 -21.89 5.95 -15.52
CA GLU A 646 -20.49 5.86 -15.14
C GLU A 646 -20.31 5.43 -13.68
N TRP A 647 -21.19 5.91 -12.79
CA TRP A 647 -21.32 5.44 -11.41
C TRP A 647 -21.66 3.95 -11.33
N ILE A 648 -22.61 3.48 -12.15
CA ILE A 648 -22.96 2.06 -12.19
C ILE A 648 -21.75 1.23 -12.65
N ARG A 649 -21.09 1.65 -13.74
CA ARG A 649 -19.97 0.94 -14.36
C ARG A 649 -18.74 0.86 -13.46
N SER A 650 -18.32 2.00 -12.90
CA SER A 650 -17.00 2.14 -12.25
C SER A 650 -17.05 2.07 -10.73
N ASP A 651 -18.23 2.06 -10.11
CA ASP A 651 -18.37 1.98 -8.66
C ASP A 651 -19.35 0.88 -8.22
N PHE A 652 -20.61 0.85 -8.68
CA PHE A 652 -21.55 -0.20 -8.26
C PHE A 652 -21.10 -1.59 -8.67
N PHE A 653 -20.74 -1.80 -9.95
CA PHE A 653 -20.27 -3.10 -10.43
C PHE A 653 -19.00 -3.54 -9.72
N ASN A 654 -18.07 -2.62 -9.48
CA ASN A 654 -16.86 -2.91 -8.73
C ASN A 654 -17.14 -3.26 -7.28
N SER A 655 -18.09 -2.58 -6.63
CA SER A 655 -18.54 -2.88 -5.27
C SER A 655 -19.23 -4.23 -5.20
N ILE A 656 -20.10 -4.56 -6.17
CA ILE A 656 -20.75 -5.87 -6.22
C ILE A 656 -19.72 -6.98 -6.39
N ILE A 657 -18.77 -6.84 -7.33
CA ILE A 657 -17.67 -7.81 -7.49
C ILE A 657 -16.88 -7.94 -6.20
N TYR A 658 -16.57 -6.83 -5.52
CA TYR A 658 -15.83 -6.81 -4.27
C TYR A 658 -16.53 -7.62 -3.17
N PHE A 659 -17.83 -7.40 -2.96
CA PHE A 659 -18.59 -8.11 -1.92
C PHE A 659 -18.96 -9.55 -2.31
N ASP A 660 -19.15 -9.86 -3.60
CA ASP A 660 -19.30 -11.24 -4.08
C ASP A 660 -17.99 -12.03 -3.90
N SER A 661 -16.85 -11.40 -4.18
CA SER A 661 -15.51 -11.96 -3.89
C SER A 661 -15.35 -12.25 -2.39
N ILE A 662 -15.69 -11.31 -1.50
CA ILE A 662 -15.64 -11.56 -0.04
C ILE A 662 -16.50 -12.75 0.35
N GLN A 663 -17.74 -12.82 -0.13
CA GLN A 663 -18.65 -13.94 0.18
C GLN A 663 -18.04 -15.29 -0.21
N LYS A 664 -17.48 -15.37 -1.41
CA LYS A 664 -16.82 -16.57 -1.90
C LYS A 664 -15.59 -16.92 -1.07
N ILE A 665 -14.73 -15.94 -0.80
CA ILE A 665 -13.49 -16.14 -0.04
C ILE A 665 -13.79 -16.61 1.37
N VAL A 666 -14.70 -15.94 2.09
CA VAL A 666 -15.06 -16.30 3.47
C VAL A 666 -15.68 -17.70 3.53
N LEU A 667 -16.56 -18.04 2.59
CA LEU A 667 -17.15 -19.38 2.52
C LEU A 667 -16.08 -20.45 2.27
N GLU A 668 -15.15 -20.21 1.33
CA GLU A 668 -14.07 -21.15 1.00
C GLU A 668 -12.99 -21.25 2.09
N SER A 669 -12.73 -20.16 2.84
CA SER A 669 -11.64 -20.09 3.82
C SER A 669 -12.05 -20.50 5.23
N SER A 670 -13.27 -20.16 5.66
CA SER A 670 -13.76 -20.43 7.03
C SER A 670 -15.04 -21.26 7.07
N GLY A 671 -15.64 -21.61 5.93
CA GLY A 671 -16.91 -22.33 5.87
C GLY A 671 -18.12 -21.49 6.28
N GLN A 672 -17.93 -20.19 6.56
CA GLN A 672 -18.99 -19.31 7.03
C GLN A 672 -19.80 -18.76 5.85
N ALA A 673 -21.10 -19.08 5.82
CA ALA A 673 -22.04 -18.46 4.89
C ALA A 673 -22.39 -17.03 5.33
N LEU A 674 -22.57 -16.12 4.37
CA LEU A 674 -22.96 -14.72 4.59
C LEU A 674 -24.33 -14.41 3.94
N PRO A 675 -25.43 -15.04 4.41
CA PRO A 675 -26.73 -14.96 3.74
C PRO A 675 -27.36 -13.56 3.77
N LYS A 676 -27.16 -12.76 4.81
CA LYS A 676 -27.72 -11.39 4.90
C LYS A 676 -27.02 -10.47 3.91
N LEU A 677 -25.69 -10.54 3.84
CA LEU A 677 -24.90 -9.80 2.85
C LEU A 677 -25.31 -10.20 1.44
N LYS A 678 -25.40 -11.51 1.17
CA LYS A 678 -25.86 -12.03 -0.12
C LYS A 678 -27.21 -11.44 -0.52
N ALA A 679 -28.20 -11.52 0.36
CA ALA A 679 -29.54 -10.98 0.10
C ALA A 679 -29.50 -9.47 -0.18
N ARG A 680 -28.63 -8.71 0.51
CA ARG A 680 -28.51 -7.26 0.32
C ARG A 680 -27.83 -6.89 -1.00
N VAL A 681 -26.80 -7.65 -1.40
CA VAL A 681 -26.13 -7.50 -2.69
C VAL A 681 -27.09 -7.86 -3.84
N GLU A 682 -27.84 -8.96 -3.72
CA GLU A 682 -28.85 -9.35 -4.72
C GLU A 682 -29.96 -8.31 -4.84
N ALA A 683 -30.46 -7.76 -3.73
CA ALA A 683 -31.45 -6.67 -3.77
C ALA A 683 -30.92 -5.42 -4.50
N THR A 684 -29.62 -5.16 -4.42
CA THR A 684 -28.98 -4.05 -5.16
C THR A 684 -28.84 -4.39 -6.64
N LYS A 685 -28.43 -5.63 -6.97
CA LYS A 685 -28.41 -6.12 -8.36
C LYS A 685 -29.77 -5.93 -9.02
N GLU A 686 -30.86 -6.34 -8.37
CA GLU A 686 -32.22 -6.18 -8.92
C GLU A 686 -32.61 -4.70 -9.14
N LYS A 687 -32.24 -3.79 -8.23
CA LYS A 687 -32.50 -2.35 -8.44
C LYS A 687 -31.72 -1.77 -9.62
N VAL A 688 -30.43 -2.10 -9.73
CA VAL A 688 -29.59 -1.65 -10.85
C VAL A 688 -30.09 -2.26 -12.16
N LYS A 689 -30.47 -3.54 -12.14
CA LYS A 689 -31.05 -4.25 -13.27
C LYS A 689 -32.31 -3.56 -13.78
N LEU A 690 -33.28 -3.33 -12.89
CA LEU A 690 -34.54 -2.67 -13.22
C LEU A 690 -34.32 -1.27 -13.81
N PHE A 691 -33.39 -0.49 -13.23
CA PHE A 691 -33.02 0.81 -13.77
C PHE A 691 -32.45 0.70 -15.19
N LEU A 692 -31.50 -0.20 -15.43
CA LEU A 692 -30.87 -0.36 -16.74
C LEU A 692 -31.84 -0.89 -17.80
N GLU A 693 -32.70 -1.85 -17.46
CA GLU A 693 -33.76 -2.33 -18.35
C GLU A 693 -34.72 -1.21 -18.73
N THR A 694 -35.19 -0.45 -17.73
CA THR A 694 -36.04 0.73 -17.96
C THR A 694 -35.34 1.74 -18.84
N LEU A 695 -34.08 2.07 -18.55
CA LEU A 695 -33.29 3.03 -19.32
C LEU A 695 -33.13 2.61 -20.78
N VAL A 696 -32.71 1.36 -21.03
CA VAL A 696 -32.51 0.84 -22.40
C VAL A 696 -33.84 0.81 -23.17
N GLN A 697 -34.93 0.39 -22.52
CA GLN A 697 -36.24 0.38 -23.13
C GLN A 697 -36.72 1.80 -23.47
N ARG A 698 -36.58 2.75 -22.53
CA ARG A 698 -36.99 4.14 -22.73
C ARG A 698 -36.13 4.85 -23.77
N ASP A 699 -34.83 4.58 -23.81
CA ASP A 699 -33.93 5.07 -24.84
C ASP A 699 -34.31 4.57 -26.25
N LYS A 700 -34.72 3.30 -26.37
CA LYS A 700 -35.24 2.76 -27.64
C LYS A 700 -36.56 3.40 -28.06
N GLU A 701 -37.51 3.58 -27.14
CA GLU A 701 -38.78 4.26 -27.40
C GLU A 701 -38.57 5.73 -27.80
N PHE A 702 -37.61 6.39 -27.14
CA PHE A 702 -37.21 7.75 -27.44
C PHE A 702 -36.61 7.85 -28.84
N ASP A 703 -35.61 7.04 -29.13
CA ASP A 703 -34.96 6.97 -30.43
C ASP A 703 -36.00 6.81 -31.55
N GLN A 704 -36.94 5.88 -31.40
CA GLN A 704 -37.97 5.67 -32.43
C GLN A 704 -38.89 6.88 -32.59
N SER A 705 -39.26 7.55 -31.50
CA SER A 705 -40.23 8.63 -31.54
C SER A 705 -39.62 9.96 -31.96
N TYR A 706 -38.53 10.35 -31.33
CA TYR A 706 -37.84 11.61 -31.60
C TYR A 706 -37.42 11.73 -33.07
N PHE A 707 -36.72 10.73 -33.60
CA PHE A 707 -36.23 10.77 -34.99
C PHE A 707 -37.38 10.76 -36.01
N THR A 708 -38.49 10.08 -35.72
CA THR A 708 -39.68 10.10 -36.59
C THR A 708 -40.33 11.48 -36.61
N LEU A 709 -40.55 12.08 -35.45
CA LEU A 709 -41.18 13.39 -35.32
C LEU A 709 -40.33 14.50 -35.95
N VAL A 710 -39.02 14.50 -35.68
CA VAL A 710 -38.10 15.50 -36.26
C VAL A 710 -38.03 15.39 -37.78
N ASN A 711 -37.97 14.18 -38.33
CA ASN A 711 -37.97 14.00 -39.79
C ASN A 711 -39.26 14.49 -40.45
N GLN A 712 -40.40 14.29 -39.79
CA GLN A 712 -41.66 14.81 -40.29
C GLN A 712 -41.60 16.34 -40.30
N GLU A 713 -41.31 16.94 -39.16
CA GLU A 713 -41.25 18.39 -38.99
C GLU A 713 -40.39 19.07 -40.08
N ARG A 714 -39.20 18.53 -40.33
CA ARG A 714 -38.29 19.02 -41.37
C ARG A 714 -38.88 18.95 -42.78
N LYS A 715 -39.51 17.82 -43.14
CA LYS A 715 -40.21 17.67 -44.43
C LYS A 715 -41.32 18.71 -44.55
N MET A 716 -42.06 18.96 -43.47
CA MET A 716 -43.18 19.89 -43.50
C MET A 716 -42.73 21.35 -43.61
N ILE A 717 -41.66 21.73 -42.93
CA ILE A 717 -41.06 23.07 -43.07
C ILE A 717 -40.67 23.34 -44.53
N VAL A 718 -40.02 22.38 -45.20
CA VAL A 718 -39.68 22.50 -46.64
C VAL A 718 -40.95 22.66 -47.50
N GLN A 719 -41.99 21.87 -47.23
CA GLN A 719 -43.26 21.97 -47.96
C GLN A 719 -43.92 23.34 -47.74
N ILE A 720 -43.99 23.85 -46.51
CA ILE A 720 -44.56 25.16 -46.19
C ILE A 720 -43.85 26.27 -46.97
N ILE A 721 -42.52 26.22 -47.06
CA ILE A 721 -41.73 27.23 -47.79
C ILE A 721 -42.02 27.16 -49.29
N ASN A 722 -42.17 25.96 -49.86
CA ASN A 722 -42.55 25.81 -51.25
C ASN A 722 -43.98 26.33 -51.53
N TYR A 723 -44.91 26.15 -50.60
CA TYR A 723 -46.27 26.68 -50.70
C TYR A 723 -46.27 28.20 -50.60
N GLU A 724 -45.51 28.76 -49.67
CA GLU A 724 -45.36 30.20 -49.52
C GLU A 724 -44.71 30.83 -50.77
N LYS A 725 -43.73 30.16 -51.37
CA LYS A 725 -43.17 30.57 -52.67
C LYS A 725 -44.24 30.62 -53.76
N ALA A 726 -45.07 29.58 -53.85
CA ALA A 726 -46.14 29.51 -54.84
C ALA A 726 -47.20 30.60 -54.60
N TYR A 727 -47.55 30.88 -53.35
CA TYR A 727 -48.43 31.98 -52.99
C TYR A 727 -47.89 33.33 -53.46
N TRP A 728 -46.61 33.64 -53.23
CA TRP A 728 -46.03 34.90 -53.69
C TRP A 728 -45.92 35.00 -55.22
N LYS A 729 -45.79 33.87 -55.93
CA LYS A 729 -45.91 33.86 -57.41
C LYS A 729 -47.33 34.17 -57.89
N LEU A 730 -48.35 33.70 -57.19
CA LEU A 730 -49.74 34.09 -57.48
C LEU A 730 -49.97 35.58 -57.19
N ALA A 731 -49.45 36.08 -56.07
CA ALA A 731 -49.50 37.50 -55.73
C ALA A 731 -48.81 38.36 -56.79
N HIS A 732 -47.66 37.93 -57.31
CA HIS A 732 -46.96 38.58 -58.43
C HIS A 732 -47.84 38.70 -59.68
N GLN A 733 -48.48 37.60 -60.09
CA GLN A 733 -49.38 37.61 -61.25
C GLN A 733 -50.55 38.58 -61.07
N GLN A 734 -51.08 38.68 -59.85
CA GLN A 734 -52.14 39.63 -59.55
C GLN A 734 -51.64 41.07 -59.61
N ILE A 735 -50.49 41.40 -59.01
CA ILE A 735 -49.90 42.74 -59.12
C ILE A 735 -49.62 43.09 -60.58
N LYS A 736 -49.07 42.16 -61.36
CA LYS A 736 -48.85 42.35 -62.79
C LYS A 736 -50.14 42.68 -63.54
N ASN A 737 -51.24 42.00 -63.20
CA ASN A 737 -52.56 42.30 -63.75
C ASN A 737 -53.11 43.66 -63.28
N LEU A 738 -52.90 44.05 -62.01
CA LEU A 738 -53.26 45.37 -61.47
C LEU A 738 -52.48 46.50 -62.14
N ARG A 739 -51.22 46.27 -62.48
CA ARG A 739 -50.40 47.20 -63.26
C ARG A 739 -50.87 47.30 -64.71
N ALA A 740 -51.35 46.20 -65.28
CA ALA A 740 -51.85 46.15 -66.66
C ALA A 740 -53.29 46.66 -66.82
N LYS A 741 -54.10 46.74 -65.75
CA LYS A 741 -55.49 47.21 -65.77
C LYS A 741 -55.83 48.02 -64.52
N THR A 742 -56.42 49.19 -64.68
CA THR A 742 -56.81 50.16 -63.62
C THR A 742 -57.86 49.67 -62.61
N ALA A 743 -58.28 48.41 -62.65
CA ALA A 743 -59.30 47.86 -61.75
C ALA A 743 -58.71 46.76 -60.87
N SER A 744 -58.79 46.96 -59.56
CA SER A 744 -58.28 46.04 -58.55
C SER A 744 -59.29 44.99 -58.14
N THR A 745 -58.83 43.75 -58.00
CA THR A 745 -59.43 42.78 -57.10
C THR A 745 -58.38 42.50 -56.02
N PRO A 746 -58.67 42.72 -54.73
CA PRO A 746 -57.77 42.31 -53.66
C PRO A 746 -57.49 40.81 -53.77
N LEU A 747 -56.29 40.36 -53.39
CA LEU A 747 -56.01 38.95 -53.13
C LEU A 747 -56.78 38.56 -51.88
N SER A 748 -58.07 38.34 -52.06
CA SER A 748 -59.02 38.07 -50.98
C SER A 748 -58.72 36.71 -50.36
N ALA A 749 -59.19 36.52 -49.11
CA ALA A 749 -59.18 35.24 -48.40
C ALA A 749 -59.68 34.04 -49.25
N LEU A 750 -60.43 34.30 -50.33
CA LEU A 750 -60.85 33.33 -51.35
C LEU A 750 -59.71 32.51 -51.97
N ALA A 751 -58.50 33.07 -52.17
CA ALA A 751 -57.38 32.34 -52.75
C ALA A 751 -56.86 31.19 -51.85
N LEU A 752 -57.10 31.30 -50.54
CA LEU A 752 -56.68 30.36 -49.51
C LEU A 752 -57.83 29.47 -49.02
N GLY A 753 -59.08 29.80 -49.39
CA GLY A 753 -60.26 29.01 -49.02
C GLY A 753 -60.56 28.97 -47.52
N ILE A 754 -60.15 29.99 -46.75
CA ILE A 754 -60.35 30.05 -45.29
C ILE A 754 -61.22 31.23 -44.87
N THR A 755 -62.04 31.02 -43.83
CA THR A 755 -62.80 32.08 -43.16
C THR A 755 -62.06 32.52 -41.89
N LEU A 756 -61.82 33.83 -41.75
CA LEU A 756 -61.20 34.41 -40.56
C LEU A 756 -62.24 34.67 -39.45
N PRO A 757 -61.85 34.61 -38.17
CA PRO A 757 -62.70 35.02 -37.05
C PRO A 757 -63.08 36.50 -37.12
N GLU A 758 -64.18 36.86 -36.47
CA GLU A 758 -64.58 38.26 -36.29
C GLU A 758 -63.47 39.07 -35.58
N GLY A 759 -63.14 40.26 -36.11
CA GLY A 759 -62.06 41.11 -35.61
C GLY A 759 -60.65 40.74 -36.10
N ILE A 760 -60.48 39.63 -36.83
CA ILE A 760 -59.21 39.21 -37.43
C ILE A 760 -59.26 39.42 -38.94
N GLU A 761 -58.28 40.14 -39.49
CA GLU A 761 -58.20 40.46 -40.92
C GLU A 761 -56.84 40.06 -41.48
N PHE A 762 -56.81 39.72 -42.77
CA PHE A 762 -55.54 39.66 -43.50
C PHE A 762 -54.98 41.07 -43.61
N ARG A 763 -53.81 41.30 -43.00
CA ARG A 763 -53.19 42.63 -42.98
C ARG A 763 -52.36 42.90 -44.22
N THR A 764 -51.98 41.85 -44.95
CA THR A 764 -51.13 41.90 -46.13
C THR A 764 -51.87 42.64 -47.24
N GLN A 765 -51.32 43.76 -47.68
CA GLN A 765 -51.90 44.62 -48.70
C GLN A 765 -51.10 44.51 -49.99
N ILE A 766 -51.80 44.50 -51.12
CA ILE A 766 -51.20 44.41 -52.46
C ILE A 766 -51.57 45.67 -53.23
N SER A 767 -50.59 46.29 -53.88
CA SER A 767 -50.75 47.48 -54.71
C SER A 767 -50.06 47.29 -56.07
N ALA A 768 -50.20 48.27 -56.97
CA ALA A 768 -49.50 48.26 -58.25
C ALA A 768 -47.97 48.30 -58.09
N ASP A 769 -47.44 48.81 -56.97
CA ASP A 769 -46.00 48.99 -56.75
C ASP A 769 -45.36 47.85 -55.95
N GLY A 770 -46.15 46.90 -55.45
CA GLY A 770 -45.65 45.77 -54.66
C GLY A 770 -46.67 45.23 -53.66
N ALA A 771 -46.17 44.66 -52.56
CA ALA A 771 -46.99 44.17 -51.46
C ALA A 771 -46.41 44.59 -50.10
N MET A 772 -47.26 44.85 -49.12
CA MET A 772 -46.89 45.00 -47.72
C MET A 772 -47.25 43.71 -46.98
N SER A 773 -46.24 42.96 -46.53
CA SER A 773 -46.41 41.68 -45.83
C SER A 773 -46.36 41.86 -44.32
N TYR A 774 -47.20 41.10 -43.60
CA TYR A 774 -47.19 41.02 -42.13
C TYR A 774 -46.83 39.60 -41.68
N GLY A 775 -45.97 39.49 -40.67
CA GLY A 775 -45.55 38.20 -40.12
C GLY A 775 -46.71 37.33 -39.61
N VAL A 776 -47.76 37.93 -39.03
CA VAL A 776 -48.93 37.17 -38.57
C VAL A 776 -49.71 36.51 -39.70
N ASP A 777 -49.80 37.16 -40.87
CA ASP A 777 -50.50 36.61 -42.03
C ASP A 777 -49.77 35.42 -42.64
N PHE A 778 -48.45 35.34 -42.47
CA PHE A 778 -47.71 34.14 -42.82
C PHE A 778 -48.22 32.92 -42.03
N PHE A 779 -48.44 33.04 -40.72
CA PHE A 779 -49.02 31.94 -39.93
C PHE A 779 -50.46 31.62 -40.33
N ILE A 780 -51.24 32.62 -40.73
CA ILE A 780 -52.58 32.43 -41.28
C ILE A 780 -52.51 31.60 -42.57
N ARG A 781 -51.58 31.93 -43.47
CA ARG A 781 -51.32 31.17 -44.69
C ARG A 781 -50.83 29.76 -44.40
N VAL A 782 -49.93 29.59 -43.44
CA VAL A 782 -49.43 28.27 -43.01
C VAL A 782 -50.58 27.39 -42.51
N LYS A 783 -51.48 27.94 -41.69
CA LYS A 783 -52.72 27.26 -41.30
C LYS A 783 -53.52 26.81 -42.54
N ALA A 784 -53.68 27.68 -43.53
CA ALA A 784 -54.34 27.32 -44.80
C ALA A 784 -53.58 26.21 -45.55
N TYR A 785 -52.25 26.30 -45.69
CA TYR A 785 -51.44 25.28 -46.36
C TYR A 785 -51.57 23.91 -45.71
N LEU A 786 -51.59 23.87 -44.38
CA LEU A 786 -51.76 22.63 -43.61
C LEU A 786 -53.13 22.02 -43.84
N GLN A 787 -54.21 22.80 -43.76
CA GLN A 787 -55.58 22.28 -43.69
C GLN A 787 -56.31 22.20 -45.04
N HIS A 788 -56.06 23.19 -45.90
CA HIS A 788 -56.83 23.45 -47.12
C HIS A 788 -55.95 23.46 -48.39
N GLY A 789 -54.63 23.57 -48.23
CA GLY A 789 -53.69 23.66 -49.32
C GLY A 789 -53.64 25.05 -49.92
N LEU A 790 -53.27 25.12 -51.21
CA LEU A 790 -53.33 26.34 -52.01
C LEU A 790 -54.01 25.99 -53.34
N PRO A 791 -55.36 25.91 -53.38
CA PRO A 791 -56.10 25.46 -54.55
C PRO A 791 -55.83 26.29 -55.81
N ALA A 792 -55.64 27.60 -55.65
CA ALA A 792 -55.31 28.51 -56.74
C ALA A 792 -53.97 28.18 -57.44
N ALA A 793 -53.06 27.47 -56.77
CA ALA A 793 -51.81 26.96 -57.34
C ALA A 793 -51.87 25.45 -57.67
N GLY A 794 -53.02 24.80 -57.50
CA GLY A 794 -53.16 23.35 -57.66
C GLY A 794 -52.43 22.53 -56.59
N LEU A 795 -52.10 23.13 -55.44
CA LEU A 795 -51.37 22.45 -54.36
C LEU A 795 -52.35 21.91 -53.30
N PRO A 796 -52.33 20.61 -52.98
CA PRO A 796 -53.25 20.01 -52.00
C PRO A 796 -52.90 20.41 -50.56
N PRO A 797 -53.74 20.11 -49.55
CA PRO A 797 -53.36 20.29 -48.14
C PRO A 797 -52.08 19.51 -47.77
N ILE A 798 -51.19 20.14 -47.00
CA ILE A 798 -49.95 19.51 -46.49
C ILE A 798 -50.28 18.47 -45.41
N GLN A 799 -51.17 18.82 -44.49
CA GLN A 799 -51.54 17.99 -43.34
C GLN A 799 -53.04 18.13 -43.00
N PRO A 800 -53.95 17.65 -43.85
CA PRO A 800 -55.39 17.95 -43.74
C PRO A 800 -56.06 17.49 -42.43
N GLN A 801 -55.48 16.49 -41.77
CA GLN A 801 -55.89 15.98 -40.47
C GLN A 801 -55.47 16.86 -39.28
N LEU A 802 -54.54 17.79 -39.45
CA LEU A 802 -54.13 18.70 -38.40
C LEU A 802 -55.06 19.91 -38.39
N ASN A 803 -55.87 20.04 -37.36
CA ASN A 803 -56.72 21.19 -37.13
C ASN A 803 -55.97 22.30 -36.38
N VAL A 804 -55.66 23.42 -37.04
CA VAL A 804 -55.15 24.59 -36.33
C VAL A 804 -56.34 25.43 -35.88
N ALA A 805 -56.74 25.36 -34.62
CA ALA A 805 -57.83 26.18 -34.11
C ALA A 805 -57.38 27.62 -33.88
N TRP A 806 -58.27 28.58 -34.16
CA TRP A 806 -58.02 29.97 -33.79
C TRP A 806 -57.89 30.10 -32.27
N THR A 807 -56.86 30.80 -31.83
CA THR A 807 -56.68 31.07 -30.39
C THR A 807 -57.69 32.14 -29.95
N PRO A 808 -58.43 31.94 -28.85
CA PRO A 808 -59.32 32.98 -28.33
C PRO A 808 -58.58 34.30 -28.08
N GLY A 809 -59.16 35.42 -28.54
CA GLY A 809 -58.58 36.76 -28.40
C GLY A 809 -57.26 36.96 -29.17
N LEU A 810 -57.09 36.32 -30.33
CA LEU A 810 -55.87 36.42 -31.15
C LEU A 810 -55.52 37.88 -31.50
N ASP A 811 -56.51 38.72 -31.73
CA ASP A 811 -56.41 40.16 -31.99
C ASP A 811 -55.77 40.93 -30.83
N LEU A 812 -55.92 40.41 -29.61
CA LEU A 812 -55.34 40.97 -28.40
C LEU A 812 -53.93 40.44 -28.11
N GLN A 813 -53.46 39.43 -28.84
CA GLN A 813 -52.16 38.82 -28.58
C GLN A 813 -51.01 39.66 -29.15
N PRO A 814 -49.86 39.73 -28.45
CA PRO A 814 -48.68 40.45 -28.93
C PRO A 814 -48.22 40.02 -30.33
N ILE A 815 -48.39 38.73 -30.69
CA ILE A 815 -48.02 38.22 -32.02
C ILE A 815 -48.82 38.88 -33.15
N TYR A 816 -50.08 39.22 -32.90
CA TYR A 816 -50.96 39.89 -33.87
C TYR A 816 -50.80 41.41 -33.80
N GLN A 817 -50.81 41.99 -32.59
CA GLN A 817 -50.71 43.43 -32.37
C GLN A 817 -49.35 44.02 -32.80
N ASN A 818 -48.27 43.33 -32.48
CA ASN A 818 -46.90 43.80 -32.73
C ASN A 818 -46.29 43.21 -34.01
N SER A 819 -47.10 42.61 -34.89
CA SER A 819 -46.63 42.08 -36.17
C SER A 819 -46.02 43.21 -37.01
N LYS A 820 -44.72 43.11 -37.26
CA LYS A 820 -44.00 44.06 -38.13
C LYS A 820 -44.46 43.92 -39.59
N THR A 821 -44.47 45.05 -40.29
CA THR A 821 -44.75 45.11 -41.73
C THR A 821 -43.44 45.19 -42.51
N GLN A 822 -43.40 44.54 -43.68
CA GLN A 822 -42.28 44.62 -44.62
C GLN A 822 -42.79 44.88 -46.03
N LEU A 823 -42.16 45.84 -46.71
CA LEU A 823 -42.45 46.14 -48.10
C LEU A 823 -41.72 45.17 -49.02
N ILE A 824 -42.46 44.58 -49.95
CA ILE A 824 -41.98 43.74 -51.05
C ILE A 824 -42.16 44.56 -52.32
N PRO A 825 -41.11 45.20 -52.83
CA PRO A 825 -41.21 45.95 -54.08
C PRO A 825 -41.54 45.00 -55.23
N TYR A 826 -42.39 45.44 -56.15
CA TYR A 826 -42.66 44.66 -57.36
C TYR A 826 -41.38 44.52 -58.21
N SER A 827 -41.13 43.31 -58.72
CA SER A 827 -40.15 43.01 -59.77
C SER A 827 -40.88 42.37 -60.94
N ASP A 828 -40.43 42.59 -62.18
CA ASP A 828 -40.99 41.89 -63.34
C ASP A 828 -40.65 40.39 -63.35
N ASP A 829 -39.60 39.99 -62.62
CA ASP A 829 -39.27 38.60 -62.38
C ASP A 829 -40.08 38.04 -61.20
N ALA A 830 -40.93 37.04 -61.49
CA ALA A 830 -41.74 36.35 -60.50
C ALA A 830 -40.89 35.58 -59.46
N GLU A 831 -39.70 35.11 -59.84
CA GLU A 831 -38.77 34.43 -58.92
C GLU A 831 -38.13 35.42 -57.95
N GLU A 832 -37.66 36.58 -58.44
CA GLU A 832 -37.15 37.66 -57.59
C GLU A 832 -38.22 38.15 -56.62
N PHE A 833 -39.44 38.43 -57.13
CA PHE A 833 -40.56 38.88 -56.30
C PHE A 833 -40.96 37.84 -55.25
N SER A 834 -41.09 36.57 -55.63
CA SER A 834 -41.48 35.51 -54.69
C SER A 834 -40.41 35.23 -53.62
N THR A 835 -39.13 35.37 -53.98
CA THR A 835 -38.02 35.29 -53.03
C THR A 835 -38.02 36.48 -52.07
N ALA A 836 -38.30 37.69 -52.58
CA ALA A 836 -38.47 38.87 -51.74
C ALA A 836 -39.66 38.72 -50.77
N GLY A 837 -40.79 38.16 -51.22
CA GLY A 837 -41.95 37.86 -50.39
C GLY A 837 -41.69 36.83 -49.28
N LEU A 838 -40.96 35.77 -49.61
CA LEU A 838 -40.49 34.78 -48.63
C LEU A 838 -39.61 35.41 -47.54
N ARG A 839 -38.66 36.27 -47.94
CA ARG A 839 -37.80 37.01 -46.99
C ARG A 839 -38.61 37.98 -46.14
N ALA A 840 -39.61 38.63 -46.76
CA ALA A 840 -40.48 39.61 -46.12
C ALA A 840 -41.48 39.01 -45.13
N SER A 841 -41.72 37.70 -45.20
CA SER A 841 -42.54 36.96 -44.23
C SER A 841 -41.88 36.89 -42.83
N ASN A 842 -40.71 37.52 -42.66
CA ASN A 842 -39.99 37.73 -41.41
C ASN A 842 -39.66 36.45 -40.61
N ILE A 843 -39.66 35.31 -41.29
CA ILE A 843 -38.92 34.10 -40.89
C ILE A 843 -37.41 34.42 -40.75
N ALA A 844 -37.00 35.59 -41.27
CA ALA A 844 -35.65 36.05 -41.52
C ALA A 844 -35.04 37.09 -40.54
N GLY A 845 -35.44 37.18 -39.24
CA GLY A 845 -34.43 37.38 -38.16
C GLY A 845 -34.58 38.43 -37.05
N ARG A 846 -33.83 38.13 -35.97
CA ARG A 846 -33.73 38.76 -34.64
C ARG A 846 -35.01 38.88 -33.81
N ASP A 847 -36.17 38.86 -34.44
CA ASP A 847 -37.44 38.64 -33.74
C ASP A 847 -37.59 37.14 -33.44
N PRO A 848 -37.93 36.74 -32.21
CA PRO A 848 -38.09 35.33 -31.81
C PRO A 848 -39.26 34.60 -32.52
N GLN A 849 -39.88 35.18 -33.56
CA GLN A 849 -41.25 34.89 -33.94
C GLN A 849 -41.53 33.52 -34.61
N ALA A 850 -40.52 32.74 -35.00
CA ALA A 850 -40.72 31.36 -35.44
C ALA A 850 -39.50 30.49 -35.10
N TYR A 851 -39.69 29.47 -34.26
CA TYR A 851 -38.60 28.61 -33.77
C TYR A 851 -38.40 27.31 -34.58
N TRP A 852 -39.09 27.16 -35.71
CA TRP A 852 -39.27 25.88 -36.42
C TRP A 852 -37.95 25.16 -36.75
N PHE A 853 -36.99 25.93 -37.27
CA PHE A 853 -35.69 25.37 -37.66
C PHE A 853 -34.85 25.03 -36.43
N THR A 854 -34.66 25.94 -35.46
CA THR A 854 -33.91 25.65 -34.21
C THR A 854 -34.48 24.47 -33.45
N LEU A 855 -35.81 24.28 -33.48
CA LEU A 855 -36.46 23.20 -32.75
C LEU A 855 -36.25 21.81 -33.39
N SER A 856 -35.97 21.77 -34.69
CA SER A 856 -35.84 20.55 -35.49
C SER A 856 -34.43 19.93 -35.52
N TYR A 857 -33.45 20.54 -34.86
CA TYR A 857 -32.07 20.00 -34.79
C TYR A 857 -31.72 19.52 -33.38
N MET A 858 -30.87 18.49 -33.33
CA MET A 858 -30.17 18.06 -32.12
C MET A 858 -28.96 18.98 -31.88
N ASN A 859 -28.83 19.51 -30.67
CA ASN A 859 -27.64 20.30 -30.30
C ASN A 859 -26.43 19.42 -29.99
N VAL A 860 -25.24 20.05 -29.94
CA VAL A 860 -23.96 19.35 -29.68
C VAL A 860 -23.97 18.61 -28.36
N TYR A 861 -24.47 19.23 -27.28
CA TYR A 861 -24.42 18.64 -25.94
C TYR A 861 -25.25 17.36 -25.85
N SER A 862 -26.45 17.35 -26.44
CA SER A 862 -27.33 16.19 -26.49
C SER A 862 -26.73 15.08 -27.37
N PHE A 863 -26.08 15.46 -28.47
CA PHE A 863 -25.34 14.50 -29.32
C PHE A 863 -24.20 13.84 -28.54
N ARG A 864 -23.39 14.64 -27.84
CA ARG A 864 -22.30 14.14 -27.01
C ARG A 864 -22.83 13.26 -25.87
N ASP A 865 -23.83 13.70 -25.13
CA ASP A 865 -24.41 12.94 -24.01
C ASP A 865 -24.92 11.59 -24.49
N TYR A 866 -25.67 11.55 -25.61
CA TYR A 866 -26.13 10.32 -26.24
C TYR A 866 -24.99 9.35 -26.48
N TYR A 867 -23.90 9.87 -27.03
CA TYR A 867 -22.77 9.07 -27.39
C TYR A 867 -22.02 8.52 -26.18
N ASP A 868 -21.83 9.36 -25.17
CA ASP A 868 -21.15 9.00 -23.95
C ASP A 868 -21.91 7.87 -23.26
N ALA A 869 -23.25 7.93 -23.22
CA ALA A 869 -24.03 6.81 -22.67
C ALA A 869 -24.05 5.57 -23.55
N LYS A 870 -24.16 5.69 -24.88
CA LYS A 870 -24.07 4.51 -25.76
C LYS A 870 -22.73 3.81 -25.61
N SER A 871 -21.65 4.59 -25.51
CA SER A 871 -20.29 4.09 -25.26
C SER A 871 -20.17 3.48 -23.86
N THR A 872 -20.74 4.12 -22.83
CA THR A 872 -20.75 3.60 -21.45
C THR A 872 -21.52 2.30 -21.36
N MET A 873 -22.72 2.22 -21.95
CA MET A 873 -23.55 1.01 -22.00
C MET A 873 -22.87 -0.12 -22.79
N TYR A 874 -22.17 0.19 -23.89
CA TYR A 874 -21.37 -0.80 -24.61
C TYR A 874 -20.25 -1.37 -23.74
N ARG A 875 -19.43 -0.51 -23.10
CA ARG A 875 -18.37 -0.94 -22.16
C ARG A 875 -18.90 -1.71 -20.96
N MET A 876 -20.07 -1.32 -20.47
CA MET A 876 -20.70 -1.91 -19.30
C MET A 876 -21.36 -3.27 -19.61
N SER A 877 -21.66 -3.58 -20.87
CA SER A 877 -22.42 -4.77 -21.27
C SER A 877 -21.85 -6.11 -20.75
N PRO A 878 -20.53 -6.39 -20.79
CA PRO A 878 -20.00 -7.65 -20.28
C PRO A 878 -20.15 -7.79 -18.76
N LEU A 879 -20.04 -6.67 -18.03
CA LEU A 879 -20.25 -6.65 -16.59
C LEU A 879 -21.73 -6.77 -16.23
N ALA A 880 -22.61 -6.07 -16.94
CA ALA A 880 -24.05 -6.19 -16.76
C ALA A 880 -24.53 -7.63 -16.99
N LYS A 881 -24.00 -8.30 -18.02
CA LYS A 881 -24.27 -9.73 -18.26
C LYS A 881 -23.78 -10.63 -17.14
N LYS A 882 -22.54 -10.43 -16.67
CA LYS A 882 -21.95 -11.25 -15.61
C LYS A 882 -22.68 -11.05 -14.27
N ILE A 883 -23.00 -9.81 -13.92
CA ILE A 883 -23.46 -9.42 -12.57
C ILE A 883 -24.98 -9.47 -12.46
N LEU A 884 -25.70 -9.02 -13.49
CA LEU A 884 -27.15 -8.81 -13.47
C LEU A 884 -27.92 -9.82 -14.34
N GLY A 885 -27.20 -10.64 -15.13
CA GLY A 885 -27.82 -11.50 -16.13
C GLY A 885 -28.48 -10.72 -17.28
N LEU A 886 -28.14 -9.44 -17.45
CA LEU A 886 -28.65 -8.63 -18.56
C LEU A 886 -27.88 -8.93 -19.83
N ASP A 887 -28.61 -9.25 -20.91
CA ASP A 887 -28.02 -9.29 -22.23
C ASP A 887 -27.44 -7.91 -22.61
N THR A 888 -26.68 -7.90 -23.70
CA THR A 888 -25.95 -6.74 -24.19
C THR A 888 -26.83 -5.47 -24.20
N LEU A 889 -26.46 -4.48 -23.38
CA LEU A 889 -27.19 -3.20 -23.25
C LEU A 889 -27.13 -2.41 -24.56
N VAL A 890 -25.94 -2.36 -25.16
CA VAL A 890 -25.68 -1.80 -26.49
C VAL A 890 -24.68 -2.71 -27.19
N THR A 891 -25.02 -3.14 -28.41
CA THR A 891 -24.13 -3.96 -29.26
C THR A 891 -23.11 -3.08 -30.00
N LEU A 892 -22.02 -3.67 -30.46
CA LEU A 892 -21.04 -2.96 -31.28
C LEU A 892 -21.70 -2.37 -32.55
N ASP A 893 -22.55 -3.15 -33.23
CA ASP A 893 -23.27 -2.68 -34.41
C ASP A 893 -24.15 -1.46 -34.09
N GLN A 894 -24.91 -1.50 -32.99
CA GLN A 894 -25.71 -0.35 -32.57
C GLN A 894 -24.84 0.88 -32.30
N LEU A 895 -23.68 0.71 -31.65
CA LEU A 895 -22.72 1.80 -31.40
C LEU A 895 -22.16 2.37 -32.72
N LEU A 896 -21.78 1.51 -33.67
CA LEU A 896 -21.26 1.91 -34.98
C LEU A 896 -22.34 2.53 -35.90
N GLN A 897 -23.63 2.32 -35.62
CA GLN A 897 -24.72 3.00 -36.32
C GLN A 897 -25.02 4.39 -35.75
N VAL A 898 -24.54 4.73 -34.55
CA VAL A 898 -24.82 6.05 -33.91
C VAL A 898 -24.44 7.22 -34.81
N PRO A 899 -23.22 7.30 -35.40
CA PRO A 899 -22.89 8.41 -36.28
C PRO A 899 -23.84 8.51 -37.48
N LEU A 900 -24.08 7.40 -38.18
CA LEU A 900 -24.96 7.36 -39.35
C LEU A 900 -26.41 7.76 -39.04
N LYS A 901 -26.87 7.42 -37.84
CA LYS A 901 -28.17 7.75 -37.31
C LYS A 901 -28.26 9.21 -36.91
N VAL A 902 -27.28 9.79 -36.23
CA VAL A 902 -27.40 11.14 -35.67
C VAL A 902 -27.02 12.25 -36.66
N ILE A 903 -26.07 12.02 -37.56
CA ILE A 903 -25.59 13.02 -38.54
C ILE A 903 -26.72 13.77 -39.27
N PRO A 904 -27.76 13.10 -39.81
CA PRO A 904 -28.85 13.80 -40.47
C PRO A 904 -29.54 14.84 -39.57
N TYR A 905 -29.55 14.66 -38.25
CA TYR A 905 -30.28 15.50 -37.30
C TYR A 905 -29.43 16.62 -36.68
N VAL A 906 -28.13 16.62 -36.95
CA VAL A 906 -27.19 17.71 -36.62
C VAL A 906 -26.75 18.48 -37.87
N SER A 907 -27.24 18.09 -39.06
CA SER A 907 -26.90 18.71 -40.35
C SER A 907 -28.11 19.14 -41.17
N ILE A 908 -27.93 20.15 -42.01
CA ILE A 908 -28.95 20.64 -42.96
C ILE A 908 -28.93 19.77 -44.23
N ILE A 909 -30.09 19.23 -44.63
CA ILE A 909 -30.22 18.48 -45.89
C ILE A 909 -30.38 19.44 -47.09
N ASN A 910 -30.14 18.96 -48.31
CA ASN A 910 -30.12 19.80 -49.52
C ASN A 910 -31.44 20.55 -49.75
N GLU A 911 -32.57 19.91 -49.45
CA GLU A 911 -33.91 20.46 -49.58
C GLU A 911 -34.11 21.63 -48.60
N GLU A 912 -33.66 21.48 -47.36
CA GLU A 912 -33.70 22.54 -46.35
C GLU A 912 -32.72 23.66 -46.67
N LYS A 913 -31.54 23.33 -47.20
CA LYS A 913 -30.55 24.31 -47.66
C LYS A 913 -31.13 25.19 -48.75
N ALA A 914 -31.84 24.60 -49.72
CA ALA A 914 -32.56 25.34 -50.74
C ALA A 914 -33.63 26.24 -50.11
N ALA A 915 -34.40 25.70 -49.16
CA ALA A 915 -35.43 26.46 -48.44
C ALA A 915 -34.85 27.64 -47.62
N MET A 916 -33.73 27.43 -46.90
CA MET A 916 -33.03 28.46 -46.12
C MET A 916 -32.39 29.54 -47.01
N ARG A 917 -31.87 29.18 -48.19
CA ARG A 917 -31.38 30.14 -49.19
C ARG A 917 -32.49 31.04 -49.71
N LEU A 918 -33.66 30.47 -50.01
CA LEU A 918 -34.84 31.24 -50.43
C LEU A 918 -35.26 32.25 -49.34
N LEU A 919 -35.24 31.82 -48.09
CA LEU A 919 -35.56 32.65 -46.93
C LEU A 919 -34.49 33.70 -46.57
N GLY A 920 -33.33 33.70 -47.21
CA GLY A 920 -32.24 34.62 -46.88
C GLY A 920 -31.64 34.42 -45.48
N ILE A 921 -31.93 33.28 -44.82
CA ILE A 921 -31.42 32.92 -43.48
C ILE A 921 -30.21 31.99 -43.57
N SER A 922 -29.51 32.08 -44.69
CA SER A 922 -28.52 31.10 -45.11
C SER A 922 -27.28 31.08 -44.19
N THR A 923 -27.14 32.10 -43.34
CA THR A 923 -26.08 32.26 -42.32
C THR A 923 -26.51 31.88 -40.90
N ARG A 924 -27.79 31.53 -40.66
CA ARG A 924 -28.32 31.31 -39.29
C ARG A 924 -28.01 29.97 -38.66
N TYR A 925 -27.91 28.95 -39.49
CA TYR A 925 -27.75 27.56 -39.05
C TYR A 925 -26.42 27.02 -39.55
N SER A 926 -25.38 27.87 -39.65
CA SER A 926 -24.05 27.34 -39.81
C SER A 926 -23.70 26.55 -38.54
N LEU A 927 -23.00 25.45 -38.75
CA LEU A 927 -22.33 24.72 -37.68
C LEU A 927 -21.30 25.60 -36.92
N ASP A 928 -21.14 26.91 -37.23
CA ASP A 928 -20.31 27.82 -36.44
C ASP A 928 -20.79 27.96 -34.98
N SER A 929 -22.08 27.80 -34.71
CA SER A 929 -22.59 27.67 -33.33
C SER A 929 -22.21 26.33 -32.65
N LEU A 930 -21.78 25.33 -33.44
CA LEU A 930 -21.15 24.09 -32.97
C LEU A 930 -19.60 24.22 -32.94
N ARG A 931 -19.04 25.26 -33.58
CA ARG A 931 -17.60 25.57 -33.67
C ARG A 931 -17.04 26.20 -32.40
N ASP A 932 -17.83 27.04 -31.73
CA ASP A 932 -17.48 27.68 -30.46
C ASP A 932 -17.30 26.69 -29.28
N TYR A 933 -17.64 25.41 -29.45
CA TYR A 933 -17.65 24.41 -28.38
C TYR A 933 -16.59 23.30 -28.49
N ASN A 934 -15.50 23.54 -29.23
CA ASN A 934 -14.36 22.62 -29.40
C ASN A 934 -14.72 21.22 -29.95
N LEU A 935 -15.96 20.98 -30.35
CA LEU A 935 -16.40 19.76 -31.03
C LEU A 935 -16.30 19.97 -32.56
N TYR A 936 -15.06 19.98 -33.04
CA TYR A 936 -14.64 19.41 -34.33
C TYR A 936 -14.85 20.13 -35.66
N TYR A 937 -14.89 21.46 -35.75
CA TYR A 937 -14.88 22.06 -37.08
C TYR A 937 -14.09 23.35 -37.16
N ASP A 938 -12.78 23.22 -37.37
CA ASP A 938 -12.10 24.27 -38.10
C ASP A 938 -12.35 24.03 -39.60
N ALA A 939 -13.28 24.80 -40.18
CA ALA A 939 -13.69 24.73 -41.58
C ALA A 939 -12.52 24.93 -42.59
N THR A 940 -11.32 25.21 -42.09
CA THR A 940 -10.11 25.44 -42.89
C THR A 940 -9.06 24.32 -42.79
N ASN A 941 -9.26 23.29 -41.97
CA ASN A 941 -8.13 22.51 -41.43
C ASN A 941 -8.24 20.99 -41.68
N GLU A 942 -7.12 20.37 -42.05
CA GLU A 942 -6.89 18.92 -42.20
C GLU A 942 -7.07 18.11 -40.89
N ASN A 943 -7.69 18.70 -39.87
CA ASN A 943 -7.80 18.20 -38.49
C ASN A 943 -9.25 18.02 -37.99
N ALA A 944 -10.24 17.92 -38.88
CA ALA A 944 -11.57 17.45 -38.46
C ALA A 944 -11.45 15.99 -38.02
N ALA A 945 -11.76 15.65 -36.75
CA ALA A 945 -11.72 14.25 -36.35
C ALA A 945 -12.87 13.49 -37.02
N PRO A 946 -12.57 12.40 -37.73
CA PRO A 946 -13.59 11.55 -38.32
C PRO A 946 -14.61 11.04 -37.29
N LEU A 947 -15.81 10.77 -37.78
CA LEU A 947 -16.97 10.48 -36.95
C LEU A 947 -16.80 9.25 -36.04
N TYR A 948 -16.13 8.21 -36.53
CA TYR A 948 -15.85 7.01 -35.74
C TYR A 948 -14.69 7.18 -34.76
N ASP A 949 -13.82 8.18 -34.96
CA ASP A 949 -12.72 8.48 -34.04
C ASP A 949 -13.27 8.92 -32.69
N TYR A 950 -14.43 9.59 -32.66
CA TYR A 950 -15.10 9.90 -31.42
C TYR A 950 -15.43 8.62 -30.61
N ILE A 951 -15.69 7.47 -31.27
CA ILE A 951 -16.10 6.20 -30.60
C ILE A 951 -14.86 5.69 -29.91
N LEU A 952 -13.78 5.61 -30.68
CA LEU A 952 -12.48 5.19 -30.22
C LEU A 952 -11.97 6.06 -29.07
N ASN A 953 -12.07 7.37 -29.20
CA ASN A 953 -11.66 8.32 -28.18
C ASN A 953 -12.47 8.12 -26.89
N GLN A 954 -13.80 8.07 -26.97
CA GLN A 954 -14.64 7.87 -25.78
C GLN A 954 -14.40 6.51 -25.11
N LEU A 955 -14.27 5.43 -25.87
CA LEU A 955 -13.97 4.10 -25.33
C LEU A 955 -12.59 4.02 -24.68
N GLN A 956 -11.61 4.80 -25.17
CA GLN A 956 -10.26 4.89 -24.61
C GLN A 956 -10.20 5.71 -23.33
N LEU A 957 -11.12 6.67 -23.13
CA LEU A 957 -11.09 7.51 -21.94
C LEU A 957 -11.18 6.68 -20.65
N LYS A 958 -10.46 7.15 -19.63
CA LYS A 958 -10.60 6.63 -18.26
C LYS A 958 -12.03 6.82 -17.75
N TRP A 959 -12.65 7.94 -18.14
CA TRP A 959 -13.95 8.43 -17.69
C TRP A 959 -14.80 8.93 -18.86
N MET A 960 -16.11 8.67 -18.86
CA MET A 960 -17.05 9.18 -19.86
C MET A 960 -17.94 10.29 -19.28
N GLY A 961 -18.56 11.11 -20.13
CA GLY A 961 -19.41 12.25 -19.72
C GLY A 961 -18.63 13.38 -19.04
N THR A 962 -19.34 14.25 -18.32
CA THR A 962 -18.99 14.57 -16.93
C THR A 962 -17.50 14.58 -16.56
N PHE A 963 -17.08 13.40 -16.12
CA PHE A 963 -15.80 13.14 -15.48
C PHE A 963 -14.62 13.04 -16.46
N GLY A 964 -14.88 12.91 -17.76
CA GLY A 964 -13.87 12.77 -18.82
C GLY A 964 -13.28 14.08 -19.34
N HIS A 965 -13.97 15.22 -19.18
CA HIS A 965 -13.61 16.47 -19.84
C HIS A 965 -12.47 17.23 -19.16
N ALA A 966 -11.35 17.43 -19.84
CA ALA A 966 -10.21 18.19 -19.34
C ALA A 966 -10.61 19.62 -18.92
N ASP A 967 -11.35 20.34 -19.77
CA ASP A 967 -11.72 21.74 -19.56
C ASP A 967 -12.58 22.01 -18.31
N GLN A 968 -13.35 21.02 -17.83
CA GLN A 968 -14.16 21.18 -16.60
C GLN A 968 -13.31 21.07 -15.32
N TRP A 969 -12.10 20.53 -15.44
CA TRP A 969 -11.29 20.11 -14.30
C TRP A 969 -9.85 20.64 -14.34
N GLU A 970 -9.41 21.27 -15.43
CA GLU A 970 -8.10 21.94 -15.55
C GLU A 970 -8.07 23.33 -14.87
N ASP A 971 -9.23 23.88 -14.50
CA ASP A 971 -9.34 25.17 -13.78
C ASP A 971 -9.09 25.05 -12.25
N VAL A 972 -8.19 24.13 -11.87
CA VAL A 972 -7.67 23.98 -10.50
C VAL A 972 -6.98 25.27 -10.04
N LYS A 973 -6.47 26.08 -10.98
CA LYS A 973 -5.84 27.37 -10.71
C LYS A 973 -6.83 28.44 -10.23
N ALA A 974 -8.13 28.30 -10.49
CA ALA A 974 -9.17 29.26 -10.07
C ALA A 974 -9.88 28.88 -8.76
N GLY A 975 -9.47 27.80 -8.07
CA GLY A 975 -10.02 27.41 -6.76
C GLY A 975 -11.45 26.87 -6.77
N ASN A 976 -12.07 26.70 -7.94
CA ASN A 976 -13.49 26.31 -8.09
C ASN A 976 -13.72 24.91 -8.70
N ALA A 977 -12.68 24.15 -9.02
CA ALA A 977 -12.83 22.81 -9.60
C ALA A 977 -13.41 21.82 -8.57
N ARG A 978 -14.55 21.19 -8.88
CA ARG A 978 -14.97 19.98 -8.14
C ARG A 978 -13.94 18.89 -8.46
N GLY A 979 -13.31 18.25 -7.48
CA GLY A 979 -12.47 17.09 -7.78
C GLY A 979 -13.30 15.99 -8.45
N ARG A 980 -12.71 15.20 -9.37
CA ARG A 980 -13.33 13.94 -9.82
C ARG A 980 -13.69 13.10 -8.59
N PRO A 981 -14.87 12.48 -8.51
CA PRO A 981 -15.22 11.65 -7.35
C PRO A 981 -14.20 10.52 -7.21
N GLU A 982 -13.46 10.50 -6.10
CA GLU A 982 -12.40 9.53 -5.83
C GLU A 982 -12.88 8.08 -5.79
N GLU A 983 -14.18 7.88 -5.58
CA GLU A 983 -14.84 6.58 -5.54
C GLU A 983 -15.08 5.94 -6.88
N LEU A 984 -15.11 6.75 -7.94
CA LEU A 984 -15.14 6.17 -9.25
C LEU A 984 -13.76 5.52 -9.46
N LEU A 985 -13.74 4.21 -9.70
CA LEU A 985 -12.54 3.46 -10.07
C LEU A 985 -12.72 2.86 -11.47
N PRO A 986 -12.24 3.52 -12.53
CA PRO A 986 -12.41 3.00 -13.86
C PRO A 986 -11.45 1.83 -14.05
N ILE A 987 -11.78 0.96 -14.99
CA ILE A 987 -11.07 -0.29 -15.23
C ILE A 987 -9.54 -0.12 -15.36
N PRO A 988 -8.99 0.92 -16.02
CA PRO A 988 -7.54 1.09 -16.06
C PRO A 988 -6.88 1.34 -14.69
N VAL A 989 -7.49 2.15 -13.81
CA VAL A 989 -6.94 2.40 -12.46
C VAL A 989 -7.08 1.16 -11.60
N LEU A 990 -8.20 0.44 -11.74
CA LEU A 990 -8.43 -0.83 -11.06
C LEU A 990 -7.38 -1.87 -11.46
N ALA A 991 -7.02 -1.93 -12.74
CA ALA A 991 -5.95 -2.79 -13.24
C ALA A 991 -4.57 -2.39 -12.73
N ASP A 992 -4.25 -1.10 -12.68
CA ASP A 992 -3.00 -0.61 -12.11
C ASP A 992 -2.89 -0.98 -10.61
N ARG A 993 -3.97 -0.77 -9.85
CA ARG A 993 -4.06 -1.18 -8.43
C ARG A 993 -3.91 -2.68 -8.27
N LEU A 994 -4.57 -3.48 -9.11
CA LEU A 994 -4.45 -4.94 -9.08
C LEU A 994 -3.04 -5.39 -9.46
N ASN A 995 -2.41 -4.76 -10.45
CA ASN A 995 -1.04 -5.08 -10.87
C ASN A 995 -0.04 -4.83 -9.74
N LYS A 996 -0.16 -3.66 -9.09
CA LYS A 996 0.64 -3.29 -7.93
C LYS A 996 0.43 -4.29 -6.79
N TYR A 997 -0.82 -4.61 -6.47
CA TYR A 997 -1.15 -5.61 -5.46
C TYR A 997 -0.54 -6.99 -5.77
N ILE A 998 -0.62 -7.47 -7.01
CA ILE A 998 0.00 -8.75 -7.44
C ILE A 998 1.52 -8.73 -7.25
N ASN A 999 2.17 -7.60 -7.54
CA ASN A 999 3.61 -7.44 -7.40
C ASN A 999 4.05 -7.35 -5.93
N ASP A 1000 3.33 -6.57 -5.13
CA ASP A 1000 3.67 -6.26 -3.74
C ASP A 1000 3.33 -7.39 -2.75
N ARG A 1001 2.59 -8.43 -3.19
CA ARG A 1001 2.13 -9.52 -2.32
C ARG A 1001 3.19 -10.57 -2.01
N LYS A 1002 4.19 -10.77 -2.85
CA LYS A 1002 5.07 -11.96 -2.83
C LYS A 1002 5.86 -12.17 -1.52
N ASP A 1003 5.90 -11.17 -0.66
CA ASP A 1003 6.81 -11.07 0.47
C ASP A 1003 6.13 -11.08 1.85
N ASN A 1004 4.82 -11.29 1.95
CA ASN A 1004 4.09 -11.16 3.22
C ASN A 1004 3.93 -12.48 4.01
N PHE A 1005 4.28 -12.37 5.29
CA PHE A 1005 4.39 -13.42 6.29
C PHE A 1005 3.13 -14.27 6.59
N LEU A 1006 1.93 -13.68 6.62
CA LEU A 1006 0.67 -14.43 6.87
C LEU A 1006 -0.10 -14.80 5.59
N ILE A 1007 0.34 -14.26 4.45
CA ILE A 1007 -0.55 -14.10 3.29
C ILE A 1007 -0.31 -15.15 2.20
N ALA A 1008 0.84 -15.84 2.24
CA ALA A 1008 1.23 -16.82 1.23
C ALA A 1008 0.16 -17.91 0.98
N ASN A 1009 -0.62 -18.27 2.01
CA ASN A 1009 -1.63 -19.32 1.95
C ASN A 1009 -3.08 -18.81 1.80
N LEU A 1010 -3.30 -17.50 1.62
CA LEU A 1010 -4.65 -16.93 1.45
C LEU A 1010 -5.25 -17.23 0.07
N LYS A 1011 -6.58 -17.44 0.05
CA LYS A 1011 -7.39 -17.71 -1.15
C LYS A 1011 -7.78 -16.45 -1.88
N THR A 1012 -7.95 -15.33 -1.16
CA THR A 1012 -8.21 -13.99 -1.67
C THR A 1012 -7.59 -13.75 -3.04
N PRO A 1013 -6.31 -14.07 -3.27
CA PRO A 1013 -5.64 -13.47 -4.41
C PRO A 1013 -5.79 -14.35 -5.65
N ALA A 1014 -6.10 -15.64 -5.51
CA ALA A 1014 -6.54 -16.44 -6.65
C ALA A 1014 -7.93 -15.98 -7.13
N VAL A 1015 -8.85 -15.73 -6.19
CA VAL A 1015 -10.24 -15.32 -6.49
C VAL A 1015 -10.27 -13.91 -7.08
N ILE A 1016 -9.71 -12.93 -6.38
CA ILE A 1016 -9.70 -11.51 -6.80
C ILE A 1016 -8.95 -11.34 -8.11
N VAL A 1017 -7.74 -11.91 -8.24
CA VAL A 1017 -6.97 -11.77 -9.48
C VAL A 1017 -7.75 -12.38 -10.63
N GLY A 1018 -8.35 -13.56 -10.47
CA GLY A 1018 -9.17 -14.17 -11.52
C GLY A 1018 -10.34 -13.28 -11.95
N GLU A 1019 -11.11 -12.77 -10.98
CA GLU A 1019 -12.33 -12.00 -11.27
C GLU A 1019 -12.05 -10.63 -11.89
N TYR A 1020 -11.13 -9.87 -11.30
CA TYR A 1020 -10.81 -8.52 -11.79
C TYR A 1020 -9.96 -8.57 -13.07
N LYS A 1021 -9.05 -9.54 -13.22
CA LYS A 1021 -8.31 -9.73 -14.48
C LYS A 1021 -9.24 -10.00 -15.65
N GLU A 1022 -10.24 -10.86 -15.45
CA GLU A 1022 -11.21 -11.15 -16.51
C GLU A 1022 -12.07 -9.94 -16.85
N THR A 1023 -12.46 -9.14 -15.85
CA THR A 1023 -13.15 -7.85 -16.08
C THR A 1023 -12.32 -6.90 -16.93
N VAL A 1024 -11.04 -6.69 -16.58
CA VAL A 1024 -10.12 -5.81 -17.32
C VAL A 1024 -9.91 -6.32 -18.75
N ARG A 1025 -9.69 -7.63 -18.91
CA ARG A 1025 -9.51 -8.26 -20.22
C ARG A 1025 -10.71 -8.03 -21.13
N LYS A 1026 -11.93 -8.20 -20.61
CA LYS A 1026 -13.17 -7.98 -21.38
C LYS A 1026 -13.33 -6.53 -21.83
N ASP A 1027 -12.99 -5.55 -20.99
CA ASP A 1027 -13.06 -4.13 -21.37
C ASP A 1027 -12.04 -3.78 -22.47
N LEU A 1028 -10.80 -4.28 -22.36
CA LEU A 1028 -9.79 -4.13 -23.42
C LEU A 1028 -10.22 -4.82 -24.73
N GLN A 1029 -10.86 -5.99 -24.63
CA GLN A 1029 -11.40 -6.70 -25.79
C GLN A 1029 -12.49 -5.89 -26.50
N LEU A 1030 -13.41 -5.24 -25.76
CA LEU A 1030 -14.41 -4.37 -26.37
C LEU A 1030 -13.76 -3.18 -27.11
N LEU A 1031 -12.74 -2.56 -26.50
CA LEU A 1031 -12.00 -1.48 -27.14
C LEU A 1031 -11.29 -1.96 -28.42
N ALA A 1032 -10.64 -3.13 -28.38
CA ALA A 1032 -10.00 -3.74 -29.54
C ALA A 1032 -11.01 -4.11 -30.64
N GLN A 1033 -12.17 -4.68 -30.28
CA GLN A 1033 -13.23 -5.02 -31.21
C GLN A 1033 -13.79 -3.78 -31.91
N ALA A 1034 -14.02 -2.69 -31.17
CA ALA A 1034 -14.48 -1.43 -31.74
C ALA A 1034 -13.45 -0.85 -32.71
N ARG A 1035 -12.16 -0.85 -32.33
CA ARG A 1035 -11.05 -0.46 -33.20
C ARG A 1035 -11.02 -1.28 -34.48
N ASP A 1036 -11.07 -2.60 -34.39
CA ASP A 1036 -10.98 -3.49 -35.56
C ASP A 1036 -12.18 -3.31 -36.49
N ALA A 1037 -13.38 -3.20 -35.95
CA ALA A 1037 -14.58 -2.95 -36.74
C ALA A 1037 -14.53 -1.58 -37.43
N ILE A 1038 -14.01 -0.55 -36.76
CA ILE A 1038 -13.82 0.79 -37.34
C ILE A 1038 -12.72 0.78 -38.40
N ALA A 1039 -11.62 0.05 -38.20
CA ALA A 1039 -10.58 -0.14 -39.20
C ALA A 1039 -11.13 -0.83 -40.47
N ILE A 1040 -11.98 -1.84 -40.32
CA ILE A 1040 -12.69 -2.46 -41.46
C ILE A 1040 -13.59 -1.44 -42.14
N LYS A 1041 -14.36 -0.64 -41.39
CA LYS A 1041 -15.21 0.42 -41.94
C LYS A 1041 -14.41 1.47 -42.72
N ALA A 1042 -13.18 1.77 -42.29
CA ALA A 1042 -12.29 2.69 -42.99
C ALA A 1042 -11.90 2.19 -44.40
N THR A 1043 -11.85 0.88 -44.61
CA THR A 1043 -11.53 0.27 -45.91
C THR A 1043 -12.74 0.12 -46.83
N GLN A 1044 -13.96 0.23 -46.30
CA GLN A 1044 -15.19 0.14 -47.09
C GLN A 1044 -15.52 1.50 -47.72
N PRO A 1045 -16.04 1.55 -48.96
CA PRO A 1045 -16.63 2.77 -49.49
C PRO A 1045 -17.89 3.08 -48.67
N LEU A 1046 -17.73 3.86 -47.61
CA LEU A 1046 -18.85 4.39 -46.87
C LEU A 1046 -19.59 5.39 -47.77
N PRO A 1047 -20.93 5.44 -47.71
CA PRO A 1047 -21.67 6.42 -48.48
C PRO A 1047 -21.14 7.80 -48.12
N VAL A 1048 -20.59 8.53 -49.08
CA VAL A 1048 -20.19 9.92 -48.89
C VAL A 1048 -21.45 10.70 -48.59
N LYS A 1049 -21.78 10.87 -47.30
CA LYS A 1049 -22.81 11.81 -46.89
C LYS A 1049 -22.17 13.19 -46.92
N THR A 1050 -22.50 13.94 -47.96
CA THR A 1050 -22.17 15.36 -48.00
C THR A 1050 -22.99 16.07 -46.93
N VAL A 1051 -22.32 16.54 -45.89
CA VAL A 1051 -22.96 17.37 -44.87
C VAL A 1051 -22.75 18.83 -45.27
N SER A 1052 -23.84 19.58 -45.30
CA SER A 1052 -23.77 21.03 -45.52
C SER A 1052 -23.47 21.70 -44.18
N TYR A 1053 -22.25 22.23 -44.07
CA TYR A 1053 -21.76 22.94 -42.87
C TYR A 1053 -22.31 24.36 -42.78
N THR A 1054 -22.50 24.97 -43.95
CA THR A 1054 -23.19 26.22 -44.18
C THR A 1054 -24.08 26.09 -45.41
N THR A 1055 -24.85 27.13 -45.73
CA THR A 1055 -25.60 27.15 -47.00
C THR A 1055 -24.73 27.25 -48.24
N GLN A 1056 -23.41 27.37 -48.14
CA GLN A 1056 -22.51 27.49 -49.30
C GLN A 1056 -21.48 26.36 -49.37
N GLU A 1057 -21.10 25.76 -48.25
CA GLU A 1057 -20.05 24.73 -48.21
C GLU A 1057 -20.63 23.32 -48.10
N ASN A 1058 -20.06 22.43 -48.91
CA ASN A 1058 -20.29 20.99 -48.86
C ASN A 1058 -18.96 20.38 -48.42
N MET A 1059 -18.91 19.80 -47.21
CA MET A 1059 -17.71 19.13 -46.74
C MET A 1059 -17.89 17.62 -46.88
N PRO A 1060 -16.98 16.90 -47.56
CA PRO A 1060 -16.94 15.45 -47.43
C PRO A 1060 -16.52 15.13 -45.98
N LEU A 1061 -17.37 14.41 -45.24
CA LEU A 1061 -16.99 13.92 -43.93
C LEU A 1061 -16.13 12.67 -44.08
N SER A 1062 -14.92 12.71 -43.54
CA SER A 1062 -14.19 11.47 -43.28
C SER A 1062 -14.91 10.71 -42.16
N TYR A 1063 -15.06 9.41 -42.36
CA TYR A 1063 -15.68 8.56 -41.37
C TYR A 1063 -14.68 8.01 -40.35
N VAL A 1064 -13.42 7.82 -40.76
CA VAL A 1064 -12.35 7.23 -39.92
C VAL A 1064 -10.99 7.86 -40.24
N SER A 1065 -10.10 7.99 -39.27
CA SER A 1065 -8.69 8.32 -39.47
C SER A 1065 -7.81 7.14 -39.03
N SER A 1066 -6.68 6.98 -39.70
CA SER A 1066 -5.64 6.05 -39.26
C SER A 1066 -5.10 6.44 -37.88
N ALA A 1067 -5.06 7.74 -37.55
CA ALA A 1067 -4.51 8.26 -36.31
C ALA A 1067 -5.28 7.77 -35.07
N ALA A 1068 -6.61 7.79 -35.07
CA ALA A 1068 -7.40 7.31 -33.93
C ALA A 1068 -7.32 5.79 -33.72
N ILE A 1069 -7.23 5.02 -34.81
CA ILE A 1069 -6.98 3.57 -34.75
C ILE A 1069 -5.61 3.31 -34.10
N GLU A 1070 -4.59 4.04 -34.54
CA GLU A 1070 -3.23 3.97 -34.00
C GLU A 1070 -3.15 4.43 -32.54
N ASP A 1071 -3.91 5.47 -32.15
CA ASP A 1071 -3.99 5.97 -30.77
C ASP A 1071 -4.56 4.92 -29.82
N VAL A 1072 -5.67 4.27 -30.20
CA VAL A 1072 -6.24 3.17 -29.40
C VAL A 1072 -5.27 1.99 -29.33
N GLN A 1073 -4.61 1.65 -30.44
CA GLN A 1073 -3.59 0.59 -30.45
C GLN A 1073 -2.40 0.95 -29.55
N ARG A 1074 -1.93 2.20 -29.57
CA ARG A 1074 -0.89 2.71 -28.67
C ARG A 1074 -1.34 2.68 -27.23
N PHE A 1075 -2.59 3.03 -26.93
CA PHE A 1075 -3.15 2.94 -25.59
C PHE A 1075 -3.17 1.49 -25.08
N ILE A 1076 -3.68 0.54 -25.87
CA ILE A 1076 -3.70 -0.89 -25.50
C ILE A 1076 -2.26 -1.40 -25.29
N ASN A 1077 -1.33 -1.05 -26.16
CA ASN A 1077 0.07 -1.45 -26.03
C ASN A 1077 0.73 -0.83 -24.78
N SER A 1078 0.51 0.46 -24.54
CA SER A 1078 0.99 1.16 -23.34
C SER A 1078 0.37 0.57 -22.07
N PHE A 1079 -0.91 0.21 -22.11
CA PHE A 1079 -1.60 -0.45 -21.01
C PHE A 1079 -0.97 -1.82 -20.70
N HIS A 1080 -0.74 -2.65 -21.72
CA HIS A 1080 -0.05 -3.92 -21.54
C HIS A 1080 1.37 -3.73 -21.02
N GLN A 1081 2.11 -2.73 -21.51
CA GLN A 1081 3.47 -2.44 -21.04
C GLN A 1081 3.47 -2.02 -19.56
N LYS A 1082 2.57 -1.12 -19.14
CA LYS A 1082 2.46 -0.64 -17.75
C LYS A 1082 2.01 -1.71 -16.77
N THR A 1083 1.35 -2.76 -17.28
CA THR A 1083 0.82 -3.86 -16.48
C THR A 1083 1.60 -5.16 -16.67
N ASP A 1084 2.84 -5.07 -17.17
CA ASP A 1084 3.76 -6.21 -17.38
C ASP A 1084 3.13 -7.34 -18.23
N GLY A 1085 2.23 -7.00 -19.14
CA GLY A 1085 1.49 -7.92 -20.00
C GLY A 1085 0.48 -8.80 -19.27
N LYS A 1086 0.21 -8.57 -17.97
CA LYS A 1086 -0.64 -9.46 -17.17
C LYS A 1086 -2.06 -9.56 -17.67
N PHE A 1087 -2.59 -8.51 -18.33
CA PHE A 1087 -3.95 -8.45 -18.86
C PHE A 1087 -4.06 -8.66 -20.38
N LYS A 1088 -2.95 -9.05 -21.03
CA LYS A 1088 -2.90 -9.30 -22.48
C LYS A 1088 -3.76 -10.50 -22.90
#